data_AF-A0A832KIT3-F1
#
_entry.id   AF-A0A832KIT3-F1
#
_cell.length_a   1.000
_cell.length_b   1.000
_cell.length_c   1.000
_cell.angle_alpha   90.00
_cell.angle_beta   90.00
_cell.angle_gamma   90.00
#
_symmetry.space_group_name_H-M   'P 1'
#
loop_
_entity.id
_entity.type
_entity.pdbx_description
1 polymer ?
#
loop_
_entity_poly.entity_id
_entity_poly.type
_entity_poly.pdbx_seq_one_letter_code
_entity_poly.pdbx_strand_id
1 'polypeptide(L)'
;KPDKASEVIQAPRIDAVKGASGYNDLLFNPAPVAGRLNPFSIKEFRQAINYYLIDRDFVVKELLKGFGEPAVTSFSPYSPDYSSISDIIEAFNAKARYDYNLAELKIRDAMFKAGAIEKEGRWYYNDSLIEIKFFIRSDDPIRKAIGDKVASDLESIGFSVQRIYGDLHKAMAIIYGSDPAAGEWHVYTEGWATTSIVRYDDSNPAWYYGPWVGNMPGWGEPGYWQYENPELDDVTMRLATGRFESFDERVRLLRRSIELGLDESVRSFIVNTFDAFPYSKERVEGFIYDLFGGPWTPWFYRGVKLKDGLGGTLRLGQKLMYQGAYNPVAGFQDLYSVNVVRAVSDPGAALHPHTGIPIPYRYTYKVETAGPHGKLSVPPDAFTVDLENGVFKPVGRGVNATTKTIFKVKMSRFHHGPQMAVADLIYPFYFMFEWGVRQYPEDPKFDGEYSRLTEDARSTFVAFRILGDDTVELYYNYWHPDEAYTGTWISPYSPYPWELYALMEDVVAHGRAAFSKSASAAKGVEWLDLTKGPSLEALKESLEKMSSENYIPEALKSYVPPSEARVRWSALKEWFRKYGNFLVSNGPYYFYKADTAARQDVLRAFRDSSYPYSPGDFDQLASPRFADILRVNVPERIVPGGEVLIRVGVAVGGRPSNEAEVSYLIINPGGEILLKGRAEPSHDLGEFEIRLNYSDTSKLETGSYLFKIMAVSLYAARPSTATRTLTVLSPYLALSEELIRLRRDISSLEEEVSARMDTLALLSAPRTLVYAALGLSLSSLFISIIGISILLRRMKKQR
;
A
#
# COMPACT_ATOMS: atom_id res chain seq x y z
N LYS A 1 -13.17 12.91 13.34
CA LYS A 1 -13.65 12.30 14.61
C LYS A 1 -14.69 11.24 14.24
N PRO A 2 -14.49 9.97 14.62
CA PRO A 2 -15.36 8.86 14.21
C PRO A 2 -16.85 9.08 14.52
N ASP A 3 -17.18 9.59 15.72
CA ASP A 3 -18.58 9.86 16.09
C ASP A 3 -19.27 10.85 15.14
N LYS A 4 -18.54 11.90 14.72
CA LYS A 4 -19.03 12.86 13.72
C LYS A 4 -19.11 12.28 12.32
N ALA A 5 -18.26 11.30 11.98
CA ALA A 5 -18.32 10.66 10.66
C ALA A 5 -19.62 9.85 10.52
N SER A 6 -20.00 9.09 11.56
CA SER A 6 -21.28 8.36 11.60
C SER A 6 -22.48 9.30 11.46
N GLU A 7 -22.50 10.41 12.20
CA GLU A 7 -23.57 11.43 12.12
C GLU A 7 -23.65 12.07 10.73
N VAL A 8 -22.50 12.43 10.13
CA VAL A 8 -22.45 13.08 8.82
C VAL A 8 -22.90 12.14 7.69
N ILE A 9 -22.51 10.86 7.73
CA ILE A 9 -22.88 9.87 6.71
C ILE A 9 -24.36 9.50 6.78
N GLN A 10 -24.97 9.58 7.96
CA GLN A 10 -26.40 9.35 8.15
C GLN A 10 -27.29 10.54 7.74
N ALA A 11 -26.70 11.71 7.44
CA ALA A 11 -27.45 12.88 7.02
C ALA A 11 -28.11 12.64 5.63
N PRO A 12 -29.42 12.95 5.44
CA PRO A 12 -30.16 12.58 4.22
C PRO A 12 -29.56 13.10 2.91
N ARG A 13 -28.89 14.27 2.97
CA ARG A 13 -28.33 15.00 1.82
C ARG A 13 -26.85 14.72 1.57
N ILE A 14 -26.24 13.87 2.38
CA ILE A 14 -24.83 13.53 2.31
C ILE A 14 -24.69 12.06 1.92
N ASP A 15 -23.72 11.79 1.06
CA ASP A 15 -23.18 10.45 0.86
C ASP A 15 -21.69 10.46 1.20
N ALA A 16 -21.06 9.30 1.28
CA ALA A 16 -19.62 9.22 1.47
C ALA A 16 -18.98 8.04 0.75
N VAL A 17 -17.81 8.30 0.16
CA VAL A 17 -16.87 7.25 -0.24
C VAL A 17 -16.02 6.89 0.97
N LYS A 18 -15.71 5.60 1.14
CA LYS A 18 -14.78 5.12 2.17
C LYS A 18 -13.46 4.71 1.52
N GLY A 19 -12.34 5.07 2.13
CA GLY A 19 -11.00 4.65 1.72
C GLY A 19 -10.23 4.01 2.88
N ALA A 20 -9.46 2.97 2.61
CA ALA A 20 -8.48 2.40 3.54
C ALA A 20 -7.20 3.25 3.56
N SER A 21 -7.28 4.40 4.20
CA SER A 21 -6.44 5.57 3.89
C SER A 21 -5.36 5.86 4.92
N GLY A 22 -5.23 5.10 6.01
CA GLY A 22 -4.20 5.36 7.00
C GLY A 22 -3.87 4.22 7.95
N TYR A 23 -2.77 4.41 8.68
CA TYR A 23 -2.21 3.48 9.66
C TYR A 23 -1.91 4.23 10.95
N ASN A 24 -2.06 3.57 12.10
CA ASN A 24 -1.38 3.98 13.32
C ASN A 24 -0.51 2.84 13.85
N ASP A 25 0.67 3.20 14.36
CA ASP A 25 1.69 2.31 14.90
C ASP A 25 2.32 2.88 16.16
N LEU A 26 3.06 2.03 16.88
CA LEU A 26 4.06 2.47 17.86
C LEU A 26 5.44 2.27 17.25
N LEU A 27 6.23 3.34 17.22
CA LEU A 27 7.65 3.27 16.91
C LEU A 27 8.42 3.20 18.24
N PHE A 28 9.33 2.23 18.33
CA PHE A 28 10.21 2.05 19.48
C PHE A 28 11.63 2.48 19.13
N ASN A 29 12.35 3.05 20.11
CA ASN A 29 13.75 3.39 19.98
C ASN A 29 14.61 2.24 20.56
N PRO A 30 15.28 1.43 19.71
CA PRO A 30 16.10 0.32 20.17
C PRO A 30 17.54 0.73 20.53
N ALA A 31 17.90 2.01 20.43
CA ALA A 31 19.28 2.44 20.64
C ALA A 31 19.76 2.18 22.08
N PRO A 32 20.99 1.71 22.28
CA PRO A 32 21.59 1.69 23.60
C PRO A 32 21.80 3.13 24.10
N VAL A 33 21.52 3.38 25.37
CA VAL A 33 21.70 4.68 26.01
C VAL A 33 22.84 4.58 27.02
N ALA A 34 23.84 5.46 26.90
CA ALA A 34 25.02 5.40 27.76
C ALA A 34 24.66 5.49 29.26
N GLY A 35 25.15 4.52 30.04
CA GLY A 35 24.97 4.49 31.50
C GLY A 35 23.56 4.15 31.98
N ARG A 36 22.63 3.78 31.10
CA ARG A 36 21.23 3.43 31.45
C ARG A 36 20.78 2.20 30.70
N LEU A 37 19.89 1.40 31.30
CA LEU A 37 19.22 0.34 30.57
C LEU A 37 18.01 0.92 29.84
N ASN A 38 18.04 0.92 28.51
CA ASN A 38 16.87 1.16 27.66
C ASN A 38 16.12 -0.17 27.47
N PRO A 39 14.92 -0.38 28.03
CA PRO A 39 14.16 -1.63 27.85
C PRO A 39 13.88 -1.93 26.37
N PHE A 40 13.70 -0.90 25.54
CA PHE A 40 13.39 -1.07 24.12
C PHE A 40 14.58 -1.50 23.28
N SER A 41 15.81 -1.48 23.81
CA SER A 41 16.96 -2.13 23.17
C SER A 41 16.86 -3.66 23.19
N ILE A 42 16.04 -4.23 24.08
CA ILE A 42 15.80 -5.67 24.22
C ILE A 42 14.67 -6.09 23.27
N LYS A 43 14.96 -7.02 22.35
CA LYS A 43 14.00 -7.48 21.35
C LYS A 43 12.77 -8.14 22.00
N GLU A 44 12.97 -8.98 23.00
CA GLU A 44 11.92 -9.69 23.72
C GLU A 44 10.98 -8.73 24.45
N PHE A 45 11.49 -7.59 24.93
CA PHE A 45 10.68 -6.54 25.54
C PHE A 45 9.76 -5.88 24.50
N ARG A 46 10.30 -5.53 23.32
CA ARG A 46 9.48 -4.99 22.21
C ARG A 46 8.43 -6.00 21.73
N GLN A 47 8.82 -7.28 21.60
CA GLN A 47 7.92 -8.36 21.22
C GLN A 47 6.80 -8.54 22.25
N ALA A 48 7.10 -8.50 23.54
CA ALA A 48 6.07 -8.62 24.58
C ALA A 48 5.00 -7.52 24.47
N ILE A 49 5.42 -6.29 24.17
CA ILE A 49 4.50 -5.18 23.93
C ILE A 49 3.69 -5.43 22.65
N ASN A 50 4.36 -5.69 21.53
CA ASN A 50 3.70 -5.86 20.23
C ASN A 50 2.69 -7.02 20.21
N TYR A 51 3.05 -8.14 20.84
CA TYR A 51 2.28 -9.38 20.79
C TYR A 51 1.13 -9.38 21.80
N TYR A 52 1.33 -8.82 23.00
CA TYR A 52 0.42 -9.04 24.13
C TYR A 52 -0.07 -7.78 24.83
N LEU A 53 0.60 -6.63 24.73
CA LEU A 53 0.19 -5.41 25.45
C LEU A 53 -0.67 -4.47 24.60
N ILE A 54 -0.51 -4.47 23.27
CA ILE A 54 -1.30 -3.64 22.37
C ILE A 54 -2.70 -4.25 22.15
N ASP A 55 -3.72 -3.61 22.70
CA ASP A 55 -5.12 -3.99 22.51
C ASP A 55 -5.71 -3.40 21.22
N ARG A 56 -5.43 -4.06 20.09
CA ARG A 56 -5.90 -3.63 18.75
C ARG A 56 -7.42 -3.69 18.63
N ASP A 57 -8.06 -4.63 19.31
CA ASP A 57 -9.51 -4.80 19.32
C ASP A 57 -10.21 -3.63 20.03
N PHE A 58 -9.68 -3.21 21.17
CA PHE A 58 -10.14 -2.01 21.86
C PHE A 58 -10.01 -0.76 20.98
N VAL A 59 -8.88 -0.59 20.29
CA VAL A 59 -8.68 0.56 19.40
C VAL A 59 -9.75 0.63 18.32
N VAL A 60 -10.05 -0.50 17.68
CA VAL A 60 -11.04 -0.55 16.60
C VAL A 60 -12.48 -0.38 17.10
N LYS A 61 -12.84 -1.12 18.15
CA LYS A 61 -14.22 -1.17 18.67
C LYS A 61 -14.55 0.09 19.47
N GLU A 62 -13.67 0.51 20.36
CA GLU A 62 -13.93 1.59 21.30
C GLU A 62 -13.48 2.96 20.81
N LEU A 63 -12.31 3.08 20.18
CA LEU A 63 -11.80 4.39 19.76
C LEU A 63 -12.29 4.77 18.35
N LEU A 64 -12.27 3.83 17.40
CA LEU A 64 -12.67 4.07 16.01
C LEU A 64 -14.14 3.75 15.71
N LYS A 65 -14.86 3.11 16.63
CA LYS A 65 -16.27 2.72 16.44
C LYS A 65 -16.50 1.93 15.14
N GLY A 66 -15.55 1.08 14.77
CA GLY A 66 -15.59 0.27 13.54
C GLY A 66 -15.10 0.97 12.26
N PHE A 67 -14.63 2.23 12.32
CA PHE A 67 -13.97 2.91 11.19
C PHE A 67 -12.47 2.55 11.08
N GLY A 68 -12.20 1.26 11.16
CA GLY A 68 -10.87 0.69 10.98
C GLY A 68 -10.86 -0.80 11.27
N GLU A 69 -9.69 -1.41 11.12
CA GLU A 69 -9.46 -2.84 11.37
C GLU A 69 -8.11 -3.07 12.04
N PRO A 70 -7.96 -4.11 12.87
CA PRO A 70 -6.68 -4.42 13.51
C PRO A 70 -5.59 -4.61 12.46
N ALA A 71 -4.42 -4.01 12.70
CA ALA A 71 -3.28 -4.13 11.80
C ALA A 71 -2.05 -4.60 12.57
N VAL A 72 -1.29 -5.51 11.96
CA VAL A 72 0.01 -5.99 12.46
C VAL A 72 1.15 -5.68 11.49
N THR A 73 0.82 -5.32 10.25
CA THR A 73 1.75 -4.85 9.22
C THR A 73 1.13 -3.64 8.50
N SER A 74 1.89 -3.01 7.60
CA SER A 74 1.38 -1.97 6.70
C SER A 74 0.45 -2.49 5.60
N PHE A 75 0.26 -3.81 5.48
CA PHE A 75 -0.64 -4.41 4.50
C PHE A 75 -1.98 -4.70 5.14
N SER A 76 -3.00 -3.97 4.69
CA SER A 76 -4.38 -4.20 5.06
C SER A 76 -4.91 -5.48 4.41
N PRO A 77 -5.87 -6.19 5.02
CA PRO A 77 -6.75 -7.13 4.33
C PRO A 77 -7.28 -6.67 2.98
N TYR A 78 -7.41 -5.35 2.73
CA TYR A 78 -7.82 -4.81 1.43
C TYR A 78 -6.67 -4.60 0.44
N SER A 79 -5.41 -4.74 0.87
CA SER A 79 -4.24 -4.57 0.02
C SER A 79 -4.14 -5.74 -0.97
N PRO A 80 -3.82 -5.50 -2.25
CA PRO A 80 -3.76 -6.57 -3.25
C PRO A 80 -2.72 -7.66 -2.92
N ASP A 81 -1.57 -7.28 -2.37
CA ASP A 81 -0.51 -8.20 -1.93
C ASP A 81 -0.85 -8.95 -0.63
N TYR A 82 -1.95 -8.63 0.07
CA TYR A 82 -2.31 -9.27 1.34
C TYR A 82 -2.44 -10.79 1.20
N SER A 83 -3.00 -11.28 0.09
CA SER A 83 -3.16 -12.73 -0.13
C SER A 83 -1.81 -13.48 -0.07
N SER A 84 -0.73 -12.86 -0.55
CA SER A 84 0.63 -13.43 -0.58
C SER A 84 1.29 -13.55 0.78
N ILE A 85 0.81 -12.81 1.79
CA ILE A 85 1.35 -12.77 3.16
C ILE A 85 0.30 -13.10 4.24
N SER A 86 -0.94 -13.39 3.81
CA SER A 86 -2.08 -13.61 4.70
C SER A 86 -1.80 -14.71 5.72
N ASP A 87 -1.06 -15.75 5.32
CA ASP A 87 -0.67 -16.84 6.20
C ASP A 87 0.28 -16.42 7.32
N ILE A 88 1.23 -15.52 7.04
CA ILE A 88 2.13 -14.94 8.05
C ILE A 88 1.31 -14.11 9.05
N ILE A 89 0.37 -13.30 8.55
CA ILE A 89 -0.48 -12.43 9.37
C ILE A 89 -1.41 -13.26 10.26
N GLU A 90 -2.05 -14.29 9.74
CA GLU A 90 -2.93 -15.17 10.51
C GLU A 90 -2.14 -15.94 11.59
N ALA A 91 -0.97 -16.47 11.24
CA ALA A 91 -0.09 -17.15 12.20
C ALA A 91 0.40 -16.20 13.30
N PHE A 92 0.66 -14.93 12.96
CA PHE A 92 0.98 -13.90 13.95
C PHE A 92 -0.22 -13.62 14.85
N ASN A 93 -1.40 -13.34 14.30
CA ASN A 93 -2.63 -13.02 15.06
C ASN A 93 -3.10 -14.17 15.97
N ALA A 94 -2.76 -15.42 15.63
CA ALA A 94 -3.02 -16.56 16.51
C ALA A 94 -2.18 -16.51 17.79
N LYS A 95 -0.94 -16.01 17.70
CA LYS A 95 0.02 -15.90 18.81
C LYS A 95 -0.12 -14.56 19.55
N ALA A 96 -0.29 -13.48 18.80
CA ALA A 96 -0.31 -12.10 19.26
C ALA A 96 -1.75 -11.65 19.52
N ARG A 97 -2.21 -11.85 20.77
CA ARG A 97 -3.49 -11.37 21.27
C ARG A 97 -3.26 -10.62 22.56
N TYR A 98 -4.06 -9.57 22.79
CA TYR A 98 -4.00 -8.83 24.04
C TYR A 98 -4.17 -9.78 25.23
N ASP A 99 -3.13 -9.87 26.04
CA ASP A 99 -3.04 -10.66 27.26
C ASP A 99 -2.08 -9.95 28.20
N TYR A 100 -2.64 -9.09 29.05
CA TYR A 100 -1.87 -8.27 29.98
C TYR A 100 -0.97 -9.11 30.89
N ASN A 101 -1.47 -10.24 31.40
CA ASN A 101 -0.71 -11.08 32.35
C ASN A 101 0.48 -11.74 31.66
N LEU A 102 0.29 -12.22 30.43
CA LEU A 102 1.38 -12.78 29.64
C LEU A 102 2.38 -11.70 29.23
N ALA A 103 1.91 -10.50 28.87
CA ALA A 103 2.78 -9.36 28.59
C ALA A 103 3.67 -9.02 29.79
N GLU A 104 3.07 -8.89 30.98
CA GLU A 104 3.78 -8.64 32.24
C GLU A 104 4.83 -9.72 32.50
N LEU A 105 4.48 -10.99 32.38
CA LEU A 105 5.39 -12.11 32.59
C LEU A 105 6.60 -12.04 31.64
N LYS A 106 6.37 -11.79 30.34
CA LYS A 106 7.42 -11.73 29.32
C LYS A 106 8.31 -10.49 29.50
N ILE A 107 7.72 -9.36 29.85
CA ILE A 107 8.45 -8.14 30.17
C ILE A 107 9.35 -8.37 31.39
N ARG A 108 8.82 -8.93 32.48
CA ARG A 108 9.58 -9.26 33.69
C ARG A 108 10.77 -10.16 33.37
N ASP A 109 10.56 -11.24 32.62
CA ASP A 109 11.61 -12.17 32.20
C ASP A 109 12.72 -11.45 31.40
N ALA A 110 12.36 -10.62 30.42
CA ALA A 110 13.31 -9.84 29.64
C ALA A 110 14.13 -8.87 30.51
N MET A 111 13.47 -8.17 31.45
CA MET A 111 14.14 -7.23 32.35
C MET A 111 15.10 -7.92 33.32
N PHE A 112 14.71 -9.04 33.92
CA PHE A 112 15.59 -9.81 34.81
C PHE A 112 16.81 -10.34 34.08
N LYS A 113 16.65 -10.85 32.84
CA LYS A 113 17.77 -11.29 32.00
C LYS A 113 18.73 -10.16 31.65
N ALA A 114 18.21 -8.93 31.50
CA ALA A 114 19.01 -7.73 31.28
C ALA A 114 19.71 -7.22 32.56
N GLY A 115 19.51 -7.88 33.71
CA GLY A 115 20.13 -7.49 34.99
C GLY A 115 19.39 -6.37 35.72
N ALA A 116 18.17 -6.02 35.30
CA ALA A 116 17.33 -5.11 36.06
C ALA A 116 16.74 -5.83 37.29
N ILE A 117 16.48 -5.04 38.34
CA ILE A 117 15.90 -5.53 39.59
C ILE A 117 14.68 -4.69 39.93
N GLU A 118 13.70 -5.34 40.56
CA GLU A 118 12.52 -4.67 41.08
C GLU A 118 12.73 -4.34 42.56
N LYS A 119 12.55 -3.08 42.94
CA LYS A 119 12.55 -2.60 44.33
C LYS A 119 11.29 -1.76 44.52
N GLU A 120 10.50 -2.08 45.55
CA GLU A 120 9.28 -1.31 45.90
C GLU A 120 8.29 -1.15 44.72
N GLY A 121 8.16 -2.18 43.87
CA GLY A 121 7.28 -2.14 42.69
C GLY A 121 7.79 -1.27 41.55
N ARG A 122 9.08 -0.91 41.55
CA ARG A 122 9.74 -0.11 40.51
C ARG A 122 10.97 -0.81 39.96
N TRP A 123 11.26 -0.61 38.69
CA TRP A 123 12.42 -1.18 38.01
C TRP A 123 13.67 -0.32 38.14
N TYR A 124 14.79 -0.94 38.50
CA TYR A 124 16.11 -0.32 38.63
C TYR A 124 17.18 -1.09 37.86
N TYR A 125 18.19 -0.37 37.36
CA TYR A 125 19.42 -0.94 36.81
C TYR A 125 20.61 -0.14 37.32
N ASN A 126 21.62 -0.81 37.88
CA ASN A 126 22.77 -0.16 38.55
C ASN A 126 22.34 0.97 39.51
N ASP A 127 21.37 0.67 40.38
CA ASP A 127 20.74 1.60 41.34
C ASP A 127 20.05 2.85 40.76
N SER A 128 19.93 2.94 39.43
CA SER A 128 19.19 3.99 38.74
C SER A 128 17.79 3.51 38.37
N LEU A 129 16.77 4.33 38.64
CA LEU A 129 15.39 4.07 38.22
C LEU A 129 15.31 4.00 36.70
N ILE A 130 14.62 2.98 36.18
CA ILE A 130 14.36 2.86 34.74
C ILE A 130 13.15 3.73 34.38
N GLU A 131 13.41 4.76 33.58
CA GLU A 131 12.41 5.70 33.07
C GLU A 131 12.12 5.44 31.58
N ILE A 132 10.83 5.37 31.22
CA ILE A 132 10.35 5.28 29.84
C ILE A 132 9.77 6.63 29.43
N LYS A 133 10.52 7.37 28.62
CA LYS A 133 10.03 8.55 27.87
C LYS A 133 9.11 8.15 26.70
N PHE A 134 7.81 8.40 26.81
CA PHE A 134 6.81 8.07 25.79
C PHE A 134 6.26 9.35 25.16
N PHE A 135 6.59 9.60 23.89
CA PHE A 135 6.00 10.68 23.12
C PHE A 135 4.61 10.31 22.60
N ILE A 136 3.61 11.12 22.95
CA ILE A 136 2.20 10.88 22.62
C ILE A 136 1.66 12.06 21.79
N ARG A 137 1.19 11.78 20.57
CA ARG A 137 0.58 12.77 19.66
C ARG A 137 -0.75 13.26 20.25
N SER A 138 -0.79 14.48 20.78
CA SER A 138 -1.94 15.00 21.56
C SER A 138 -2.97 15.78 20.74
N ASP A 139 -2.61 16.26 19.55
CA ASP A 139 -3.49 16.86 18.54
C ASP A 139 -4.32 15.81 17.76
N ASP A 140 -4.02 14.52 17.98
CA ASP A 140 -4.78 13.38 17.46
C ASP A 140 -5.42 12.61 18.62
N PRO A 141 -6.75 12.69 18.80
CA PRO A 141 -7.43 12.03 19.91
C PRO A 141 -7.26 10.51 19.94
N ILE A 142 -7.14 9.86 18.78
CA ILE A 142 -7.03 8.39 18.70
C ILE A 142 -5.63 7.98 19.14
N ARG A 143 -4.59 8.59 18.56
CA ARG A 143 -3.20 8.32 18.97
C ARG A 143 -2.94 8.69 20.42
N LYS A 144 -3.55 9.77 20.92
CA LYS A 144 -3.49 10.12 22.34
C LYS A 144 -4.04 9.00 23.22
N ALA A 145 -5.25 8.50 22.92
CA ALA A 145 -5.89 7.44 23.70
C ALA A 145 -5.10 6.11 23.66
N ILE A 146 -4.53 5.77 22.49
CA ILE A 146 -3.61 4.63 22.34
C ILE A 146 -2.41 4.78 23.28
N GLY A 147 -1.71 5.93 23.19
CA GLY A 147 -0.54 6.20 24.01
C GLY A 147 -0.83 6.19 25.50
N ASP A 148 -1.95 6.80 25.92
CA ASP A 148 -2.37 6.83 27.32
C ASP A 148 -2.67 5.44 27.90
N LYS A 149 -3.27 4.55 27.10
CA LYS A 149 -3.53 3.18 27.53
C LYS A 149 -2.22 2.42 27.73
N VAL A 150 -1.34 2.41 26.72
CA VAL A 150 -0.08 1.68 26.77
C VAL A 150 0.84 2.23 27.87
N ALA A 151 0.88 3.56 28.07
CA ALA A 151 1.61 4.17 29.17
C ALA A 151 1.10 3.69 30.53
N SER A 152 -0.23 3.66 30.73
CA SER A 152 -0.83 3.17 31.98
C SER A 152 -0.55 1.69 32.23
N ASP A 153 -0.57 0.87 31.18
CA ASP A 153 -0.24 -0.55 31.26
C ASP A 153 1.24 -0.76 31.67
N LEU A 154 2.17 0.02 31.11
CA LEU A 154 3.60 -0.02 31.48
C LEU A 154 3.86 0.50 32.91
N GLU A 155 3.16 1.56 33.34
CA GLU A 155 3.22 2.06 34.71
C GLU A 155 2.76 0.99 35.71
N SER A 156 1.74 0.21 35.36
CA SER A 156 1.20 -0.88 36.18
C SER A 156 2.16 -2.07 36.29
N ILE A 157 3.04 -2.28 35.30
CA ILE A 157 4.13 -3.28 35.33
C ILE A 157 5.35 -2.77 36.12
N GLY A 158 5.32 -1.54 36.64
CA GLY A 158 6.33 -0.98 37.54
C GLY A 158 7.29 0.02 36.90
N PHE A 159 7.11 0.38 35.63
CA PHE A 159 7.97 1.39 34.98
C PHE A 159 7.60 2.82 35.39
N SER A 160 8.59 3.70 35.50
CA SER A 160 8.33 5.14 35.56
C SER A 160 8.15 5.68 34.15
N VAL A 161 6.93 6.03 33.75
CA VAL A 161 6.67 6.53 32.39
C VAL A 161 6.57 8.06 32.39
N GLN A 162 7.45 8.72 31.65
CA GLN A 162 7.35 10.14 31.34
C GLN A 162 6.51 10.31 30.07
N ARG A 163 5.25 10.72 30.22
CA ARG A 163 4.36 11.01 29.08
C ARG A 163 4.68 12.39 28.49
N ILE A 164 5.25 12.41 27.29
CA ILE A 164 5.62 13.63 26.56
C ILE A 164 4.52 13.91 25.52
N TYR A 165 3.55 14.76 25.86
CA TYR A 165 2.54 15.20 24.91
C TYR A 165 3.10 16.21 23.91
N GLY A 166 2.72 16.10 22.64
CA GLY A 166 3.18 16.99 21.58
C GLY A 166 2.41 16.92 20.26
N ASP A 167 2.52 17.98 19.47
CA ASP A 167 2.06 18.04 18.09
C ASP A 167 3.12 17.49 17.10
N LEU A 168 2.85 17.54 15.79
CA LEU A 168 3.75 16.98 14.78
C LEU A 168 5.07 17.75 14.77
N HIS A 169 5.01 19.06 15.01
CA HIS A 169 6.18 19.92 15.04
C HIS A 169 7.15 19.50 16.16
N LYS A 170 6.62 19.27 17.37
CA LYS A 170 7.43 18.76 18.48
C LYS A 170 7.95 17.35 18.21
N ALA A 171 7.17 16.50 17.53
CA ALA A 171 7.63 15.17 17.14
C ALA A 171 8.80 15.26 16.16
N MET A 172 8.74 16.13 15.15
CA MET A 172 9.83 16.39 14.21
C MET A 172 11.13 16.78 14.93
N ALA A 173 11.06 17.60 15.97
CA ALA A 173 12.23 17.99 16.75
C ALA A 173 12.81 16.86 17.62
N ILE A 174 11.95 16.07 18.29
CA ILE A 174 12.40 15.08 19.29
C ILE A 174 12.62 13.70 18.67
N ILE A 175 11.66 13.19 17.90
CA ILE A 175 11.67 11.82 17.37
C ILE A 175 12.55 11.72 16.12
N TYR A 176 12.39 12.68 15.21
CA TYR A 176 13.05 12.68 13.91
C TYR A 176 14.35 13.50 13.89
N GLY A 177 14.48 14.47 14.79
CA GLY A 177 15.59 15.43 14.83
C GLY A 177 16.57 15.26 16.00
N SER A 178 16.54 14.12 16.70
CA SER A 178 17.53 13.82 17.74
C SER A 178 18.15 12.43 17.55
N ASP A 179 19.41 12.29 17.97
CA ASP A 179 20.09 11.00 17.99
C ASP A 179 19.34 10.02 18.91
N PRO A 180 18.87 8.87 18.40
CA PRO A 180 18.21 7.86 19.23
C PRO A 180 19.03 7.46 20.47
N ALA A 181 20.36 7.42 20.38
CA ALA A 181 21.24 7.06 21.49
C ALA A 181 21.31 8.13 22.60
N ALA A 182 20.82 9.36 22.34
CA ALA A 182 20.66 10.39 23.37
C ALA A 182 19.56 10.05 24.38
N GLY A 183 18.65 9.12 24.04
CA GLY A 183 17.60 8.67 24.97
C GLY A 183 16.57 9.75 25.29
N GLU A 184 16.26 10.64 24.34
CA GLU A 184 15.21 11.66 24.50
C GLU A 184 13.79 11.12 24.31
N TRP A 185 13.66 9.94 23.74
CA TRP A 185 12.40 9.22 23.58
C TRP A 185 12.67 7.72 23.53
N HIS A 186 11.68 6.92 23.93
CA HIS A 186 11.71 5.46 23.87
C HIS A 186 10.57 4.88 23.03
N VAL A 187 9.40 5.52 23.09
CA VAL A 187 8.20 5.11 22.35
C VAL A 187 7.53 6.33 21.75
N TYR A 188 6.94 6.16 20.58
CA TYR A 188 6.21 7.19 19.88
C TYR A 188 4.92 6.65 19.26
N THR A 189 3.79 7.34 19.46
CA THR A 189 2.53 7.04 18.76
C THR A 189 2.54 7.65 17.36
N GLU A 190 2.78 6.85 16.32
CA GLU A 190 2.94 7.33 14.96
C GLU A 190 1.66 7.10 14.12
N GLY A 191 1.57 7.79 12.97
CA GLY A 191 0.45 7.61 12.05
C GLY A 191 0.78 8.06 10.64
N TRP A 192 0.27 7.31 9.66
CA TRP A 192 0.61 7.39 8.24
C TRP A 192 -0.66 7.42 7.38
N ALA A 193 -0.54 7.88 6.13
CA ALA A 193 -1.64 7.88 5.17
C ALA A 193 -1.26 7.12 3.88
N THR A 194 -2.20 6.35 3.34
CA THR A 194 -2.12 5.83 1.97
C THR A 194 -3.00 6.66 1.05
N THR A 195 -2.42 7.13 -0.06
CA THR A 195 -3.11 8.06 -0.98
C THR A 195 -3.57 7.43 -2.28
N SER A 196 -3.26 6.14 -2.52
CA SER A 196 -3.71 5.36 -3.68
C SER A 196 -3.56 3.86 -3.41
N ILE A 197 -4.36 3.02 -4.07
CA ILE A 197 -4.14 1.57 -4.08
C ILE A 197 -2.96 1.21 -5.00
N VAL A 198 -2.15 0.24 -4.59
CA VAL A 198 -1.01 -0.27 -5.37
C VAL A 198 -1.15 -1.78 -5.54
N ARG A 199 -0.99 -2.30 -6.77
CA ARG A 199 -1.16 -3.74 -7.05
C ARG A 199 -0.03 -4.57 -6.45
N TYR A 200 1.20 -4.10 -6.64
CA TYR A 200 2.45 -4.69 -6.19
C TYR A 200 3.21 -3.62 -5.41
N ASP A 201 3.16 -3.70 -4.07
CA ASP A 201 3.71 -2.65 -3.20
C ASP A 201 5.14 -3.01 -2.74
N ASP A 202 6.07 -2.91 -3.70
CA ASP A 202 7.47 -3.33 -3.53
C ASP A 202 8.28 -2.40 -2.63
N SER A 203 7.85 -1.15 -2.49
CA SER A 203 8.52 -0.14 -1.67
C SER A 203 8.06 -0.14 -0.20
N ASN A 204 6.84 -0.60 0.10
CA ASN A 204 6.28 -0.51 1.45
C ASN A 204 7.16 -1.15 2.53
N PRO A 205 7.69 -2.38 2.32
CA PRO A 205 8.51 -3.01 3.33
C PRO A 205 9.80 -2.23 3.61
N ALA A 206 10.41 -1.65 2.57
CA ALA A 206 11.57 -0.78 2.73
C ALA A 206 11.20 0.47 3.53
N TRP A 207 10.07 1.10 3.22
CA TRP A 207 9.59 2.30 3.89
C TRP A 207 9.37 2.12 5.40
N TYR A 208 8.83 0.98 5.81
CA TYR A 208 8.44 0.75 7.21
C TYR A 208 9.41 -0.09 8.03
N TYR A 209 10.24 -0.91 7.38
CA TYR A 209 11.15 -1.83 8.06
C TYR A 209 12.60 -1.70 7.63
N GLY A 210 12.90 -1.11 6.46
CA GLY A 210 14.26 -1.03 5.92
C GLY A 210 15.07 0.11 6.54
N PRO A 211 16.14 -0.18 7.31
CA PRO A 211 17.08 0.84 7.77
C PRO A 211 17.57 1.79 6.68
N TRP A 212 17.95 1.25 5.52
CA TRP A 212 18.57 2.02 4.43
C TRP A 212 17.72 3.14 3.84
N VAL A 213 16.39 3.11 4.01
CA VAL A 213 15.48 4.16 3.52
C VAL A 213 15.53 5.41 4.39
N GLY A 214 15.92 5.27 5.66
CA GLY A 214 15.95 6.37 6.62
C GLY A 214 14.62 6.67 7.31
N ASN A 215 13.70 5.69 7.39
CA ASN A 215 12.46 5.79 8.18
C ASN A 215 12.46 4.91 9.44
N MET A 216 13.64 4.47 9.85
CA MET A 216 13.88 3.74 11.09
C MET A 216 14.66 4.64 12.07
N PRO A 217 14.67 4.35 13.39
CA PRO A 217 15.36 5.20 14.36
C PRO A 217 16.81 5.48 13.94
N GLY A 218 17.13 6.76 13.79
CA GLY A 218 18.40 7.28 13.26
C GLY A 218 18.21 8.10 11.96
N TRP A 219 17.14 7.83 11.22
CA TRP A 219 16.66 8.60 10.06
C TRP A 219 17.68 8.79 8.93
N GLY A 220 18.75 8.00 8.90
CA GLY A 220 19.86 8.18 7.96
C GLY A 220 20.67 9.48 8.19
N GLU A 221 20.48 10.17 9.32
CA GLU A 221 21.20 11.41 9.63
C GLU A 221 22.68 11.11 9.97
N PRO A 222 23.65 11.74 9.29
CA PRO A 222 25.06 11.56 9.59
C PRO A 222 25.41 11.87 11.05
N GLY A 223 26.08 10.92 11.71
CA GLY A 223 26.55 11.07 13.09
C GLY A 223 25.56 10.61 14.16
N TYR A 224 24.31 10.27 13.81
CA TYR A 224 23.38 9.64 14.75
C TYR A 224 23.59 8.12 14.82
N TRP A 225 23.18 7.51 15.92
CA TRP A 225 23.02 6.07 15.97
C TRP A 225 21.93 5.62 14.99
N GLN A 226 22.22 4.61 14.17
CA GLN A 226 21.29 4.03 13.22
C GLN A 226 20.86 2.65 13.68
N TYR A 227 19.56 2.36 13.58
CA TYR A 227 19.10 0.98 13.60
C TYR A 227 19.64 0.28 12.35
N GLU A 228 20.22 -0.90 12.49
CA GLU A 228 20.80 -1.66 11.39
C GLU A 228 20.26 -3.10 11.39
N ASN A 229 19.97 -3.62 10.21
CA ASN A 229 19.62 -5.01 10.01
C ASN A 229 19.97 -5.42 8.57
N PRO A 230 21.14 -6.04 8.34
CA PRO A 230 21.63 -6.32 7.00
C PRO A 230 20.71 -7.21 6.16
N GLU A 231 19.96 -8.12 6.79
CA GLU A 231 19.03 -8.98 6.07
C GLU A 231 17.77 -8.20 5.65
N LEU A 232 17.21 -7.38 6.54
CA LEU A 232 16.11 -6.46 6.17
C LEU A 232 16.55 -5.51 5.06
N ASP A 233 17.76 -4.95 5.14
CA ASP A 233 18.29 -4.08 4.09
C ASP A 233 18.40 -4.80 2.76
N ASP A 234 19.00 -6.01 2.70
CA ASP A 234 19.11 -6.79 1.46
C ASP A 234 17.73 -7.10 0.87
N VAL A 235 16.82 -7.70 1.64
CA VAL A 235 15.54 -8.16 1.07
C VAL A 235 14.65 -6.99 0.65
N THR A 236 14.64 -5.89 1.41
CA THR A 236 13.81 -4.73 1.09
C THR A 236 14.40 -3.89 -0.04
N MET A 237 15.73 -3.72 -0.11
CA MET A 237 16.40 -3.05 -1.23
C MET A 237 16.21 -3.84 -2.53
N ARG A 238 16.35 -5.17 -2.49
CA ARG A 238 16.12 -6.01 -3.66
C ARG A 238 14.69 -5.94 -4.16
N LEU A 239 13.72 -5.95 -3.24
CA LEU A 239 12.30 -5.81 -3.58
C LEU A 239 12.01 -4.43 -4.20
N ALA A 240 12.37 -3.35 -3.52
CA ALA A 240 12.05 -1.98 -3.94
C ALA A 240 12.70 -1.57 -5.28
N THR A 241 13.87 -2.14 -5.60
CA THR A 241 14.62 -1.80 -6.83
C THR A 241 14.48 -2.85 -7.95
N GLY A 242 13.58 -3.82 -7.82
CA GLY A 242 13.34 -4.83 -8.86
C GLY A 242 14.46 -5.86 -9.04
N ARG A 243 15.31 -6.08 -8.03
CA ARG A 243 16.41 -7.08 -8.04
C ARG A 243 15.94 -8.47 -7.59
N PHE A 244 14.94 -8.96 -8.30
CA PHE A 244 14.46 -10.35 -8.27
C PHE A 244 14.42 -10.90 -9.69
N GLU A 245 14.29 -12.21 -9.84
CA GLU A 245 14.36 -12.97 -11.09
C GLU A 245 12.99 -13.49 -11.53
N SER A 246 11.99 -13.45 -10.65
CA SER A 246 10.65 -13.97 -10.93
C SER A 246 9.61 -13.39 -9.98
N PHE A 247 8.34 -13.55 -10.34
CA PHE A 247 7.23 -13.21 -9.44
C PHE A 247 7.28 -14.03 -8.13
N ASP A 248 7.69 -15.30 -8.21
CA ASP A 248 7.84 -16.13 -7.02
C ASP A 248 8.96 -15.62 -6.10
N GLU A 249 10.06 -15.13 -6.66
CA GLU A 249 11.11 -14.51 -5.86
C GLU A 249 10.66 -13.18 -5.25
N ARG A 250 9.95 -12.34 -6.00
CA ARG A 250 9.33 -11.12 -5.46
C ARG A 250 8.47 -11.44 -4.23
N VAL A 251 7.60 -12.45 -4.33
CA VAL A 251 6.75 -12.88 -3.21
C VAL A 251 7.60 -13.40 -2.05
N ARG A 252 8.69 -14.15 -2.29
CA ARG A 252 9.60 -14.59 -1.21
C ARG A 252 10.27 -13.41 -0.49
N LEU A 253 10.75 -12.41 -1.22
CA LEU A 253 11.36 -11.20 -0.64
C LEU A 253 10.35 -10.42 0.21
N LEU A 254 9.14 -10.20 -0.33
CA LEU A 254 8.04 -9.57 0.41
C LEU A 254 7.75 -10.33 1.71
N ARG A 255 7.51 -11.64 1.63
CA ARG A 255 7.23 -12.47 2.81
C ARG A 255 8.34 -12.38 3.86
N ARG A 256 9.59 -12.50 3.44
CA ARG A 256 10.75 -12.45 4.35
C ARG A 256 10.87 -11.09 5.03
N SER A 257 10.64 -10.00 4.30
CA SER A 257 10.66 -8.65 4.88
C SER A 257 9.59 -8.45 5.96
N ILE A 258 8.38 -9.00 5.76
CA ILE A 258 7.29 -8.94 6.75
C ILE A 258 7.61 -9.79 7.98
N GLU A 259 8.11 -11.01 7.80
CA GLU A 259 8.52 -11.88 8.92
C GLU A 259 9.58 -11.21 9.79
N LEU A 260 10.62 -10.63 9.17
CA LEU A 260 11.68 -9.92 9.86
C LEU A 260 11.16 -8.66 10.57
N GLY A 261 10.32 -7.85 9.91
CA GLY A 261 9.74 -6.65 10.52
C GLY A 261 8.87 -6.95 11.75
N LEU A 262 8.03 -7.99 11.67
CA LEU A 262 7.22 -8.47 12.80
C LEU A 262 8.09 -9.01 13.94
N ASP A 263 9.13 -9.76 13.62
CA ASP A 263 10.04 -10.35 14.60
C ASP A 263 10.87 -9.27 15.32
N GLU A 264 11.44 -8.32 14.58
CA GLU A 264 12.22 -7.20 15.14
C GLU A 264 11.39 -6.25 15.99
N SER A 265 10.09 -6.11 15.66
CA SER A 265 9.11 -5.32 16.41
C SER A 265 9.56 -3.88 16.72
N VAL A 266 10.50 -3.30 15.96
CA VAL A 266 10.91 -1.89 16.13
C VAL A 266 9.74 -0.96 15.82
N ARG A 267 8.91 -1.34 14.86
CA ARG A 267 7.66 -0.69 14.49
C ARG A 267 6.52 -1.68 14.66
N SER A 268 5.52 -1.33 15.46
CA SER A 268 4.38 -2.19 15.79
C SER A 268 3.08 -1.54 15.32
N PHE A 269 2.55 -2.00 14.19
CA PHE A 269 1.26 -1.54 13.68
C PHE A 269 0.12 -1.89 14.63
N ILE A 270 -0.91 -1.05 14.66
CA ILE A 270 -2.04 -1.18 15.58
C ILE A 270 -3.34 -1.31 14.79
N VAL A 271 -3.56 -0.39 13.84
CA VAL A 271 -4.84 -0.25 13.15
C VAL A 271 -4.68 0.35 11.76
N ASN A 272 -5.42 -0.18 10.78
CA ASN A 272 -5.70 0.49 9.52
C ASN A 272 -6.99 1.30 9.69
N THR A 273 -6.96 2.60 9.40
CA THR A 273 -8.11 3.49 9.54
C THR A 273 -8.89 3.61 8.24
N PHE A 274 -10.22 3.64 8.33
CA PHE A 274 -11.08 3.96 7.19
C PHE A 274 -11.51 5.42 7.24
N ASP A 275 -11.03 6.24 6.30
CA ASP A 275 -11.55 7.60 6.16
C ASP A 275 -12.84 7.61 5.34
N ALA A 276 -13.75 8.49 5.75
CA ALA A 276 -14.96 8.80 5.01
C ALA A 276 -14.82 10.17 4.34
N PHE A 277 -15.15 10.22 3.05
CA PHE A 277 -15.13 11.40 2.21
C PHE A 277 -16.56 11.84 1.91
N PRO A 278 -17.17 12.68 2.77
CA PRO A 278 -18.55 13.09 2.59
C PRO A 278 -18.71 14.06 1.42
N TYR A 279 -19.80 13.91 0.66
CA TYR A 279 -20.17 14.79 -0.45
C TYR A 279 -21.68 15.04 -0.51
N SER A 280 -22.08 16.13 -1.17
CA SER A 280 -23.50 16.50 -1.32
C SER A 280 -24.18 15.67 -2.40
N LYS A 281 -25.20 14.88 -2.03
CA LYS A 281 -26.07 14.12 -2.96
C LYS A 281 -26.85 15.02 -3.90
N GLU A 282 -27.12 16.25 -3.49
CA GLU A 282 -27.90 17.22 -4.28
C GLU A 282 -27.06 17.90 -5.36
N ARG A 283 -25.74 18.02 -5.15
CA ARG A 283 -24.84 18.75 -6.05
C ARG A 283 -23.95 17.85 -6.89
N VAL A 284 -23.50 16.73 -6.36
CA VAL A 284 -22.56 15.82 -7.02
C VAL A 284 -23.33 14.60 -7.55
N GLU A 285 -23.19 14.34 -8.84
CA GLU A 285 -23.78 13.18 -9.51
C GLU A 285 -22.92 11.94 -9.30
N GLY A 286 -21.60 12.09 -9.44
CA GLY A 286 -20.63 11.02 -9.25
C GLY A 286 -19.21 11.55 -9.47
N PHE A 287 -18.22 10.75 -9.09
CA PHE A 287 -16.80 10.99 -9.33
C PHE A 287 -16.04 9.67 -9.30
N ILE A 288 -14.85 9.67 -9.89
CA ILE A 288 -13.92 8.53 -9.79
C ILE A 288 -13.16 8.64 -8.47
N TYR A 289 -13.09 7.53 -7.74
CA TYR A 289 -12.39 7.46 -6.46
C TYR A 289 -11.50 6.24 -6.40
N ASP A 290 -10.40 6.37 -5.66
CA ASP A 290 -9.47 5.28 -5.36
C ASP A 290 -9.91 4.50 -4.12
N LEU A 291 -9.68 3.18 -4.09
CA LEU A 291 -10.11 2.32 -2.99
C LEU A 291 -9.41 2.59 -1.65
N PHE A 292 -8.21 3.17 -1.68
CA PHE A 292 -7.45 3.56 -0.49
C PHE A 292 -7.51 5.07 -0.31
N GLY A 293 -7.11 5.82 -1.33
CA GLY A 293 -6.99 7.28 -1.28
C GLY A 293 -8.29 8.06 -1.48
N GLY A 294 -9.41 7.40 -1.77
CA GLY A 294 -10.68 8.05 -2.05
C GLY A 294 -10.55 9.10 -3.18
N PRO A 295 -11.03 10.34 -2.98
CA PRO A 295 -10.98 11.40 -4.00
C PRO A 295 -9.60 12.09 -4.11
N TRP A 296 -8.55 11.63 -3.42
CA TRP A 296 -7.26 12.32 -3.46
C TRP A 296 -6.51 12.13 -4.79
N THR A 297 -6.91 11.20 -5.65
CA THR A 297 -6.18 10.91 -6.90
C THR A 297 -6.55 11.89 -8.03
N PRO A 298 -5.72 12.01 -9.09
CA PRO A 298 -6.02 12.85 -10.25
C PRO A 298 -7.37 12.53 -10.91
N TRP A 299 -7.85 11.30 -10.75
CA TRP A 299 -9.11 10.82 -11.32
C TRP A 299 -10.32 11.58 -10.81
N PHE A 300 -10.33 12.01 -9.54
CA PHE A 300 -11.42 12.82 -9.00
C PHE A 300 -11.69 14.06 -9.86
N TYR A 301 -10.62 14.80 -10.17
CA TYR A 301 -10.70 16.02 -10.96
C TYR A 301 -11.06 15.78 -12.44
N ARG A 302 -10.96 14.54 -12.94
CA ARG A 302 -11.43 14.17 -14.30
C ARG A 302 -12.84 13.62 -14.32
N GLY A 303 -13.25 12.93 -13.27
CA GLY A 303 -14.50 12.19 -13.21
C GLY A 303 -15.63 12.91 -12.47
N VAL A 304 -15.35 13.99 -11.74
CA VAL A 304 -16.39 14.67 -10.95
C VAL A 304 -17.44 15.32 -11.85
N LYS A 305 -18.71 14.95 -11.63
CA LYS A 305 -19.89 15.45 -12.33
C LYS A 305 -20.82 16.17 -11.36
N LEU A 306 -21.32 17.32 -11.76
CA LEU A 306 -22.30 18.10 -11.00
C LEU A 306 -23.70 17.91 -11.60
N LYS A 307 -24.71 17.84 -10.74
CA LYS A 307 -26.12 17.71 -11.17
C LYS A 307 -26.65 18.97 -11.86
N ASP A 308 -25.97 20.11 -11.68
CA ASP A 308 -26.33 21.40 -12.27
C ASP A 308 -25.97 21.50 -13.78
N GLY A 309 -25.44 20.43 -14.39
CA GLY A 309 -25.03 20.38 -15.79
C GLY A 309 -23.52 20.61 -16.01
N LEU A 310 -23.12 20.87 -17.26
CA LEU A 310 -21.71 21.09 -17.61
C LEU A 310 -21.18 22.40 -17.02
N GLY A 311 -20.05 22.32 -16.31
CA GLY A 311 -19.41 23.46 -15.66
C GLY A 311 -19.88 23.67 -14.22
N GLY A 312 -19.79 24.90 -13.74
CA GLY A 312 -20.16 25.27 -12.37
C GLY A 312 -19.00 25.32 -11.38
N THR A 313 -19.35 25.47 -10.10
CA THR A 313 -18.40 25.66 -9.00
C THR A 313 -18.53 24.54 -7.99
N LEU A 314 -17.41 23.85 -7.74
CA LEU A 314 -17.26 22.87 -6.68
C LEU A 314 -16.41 23.47 -5.55
N ARG A 315 -16.86 23.29 -4.30
CA ARG A 315 -16.09 23.65 -3.11
C ARG A 315 -15.56 22.38 -2.46
N LEU A 316 -14.25 22.27 -2.36
CA LEU A 316 -13.56 21.15 -1.73
C LEU A 316 -13.10 21.58 -0.34
N GLY A 317 -13.54 20.86 0.69
CA GLY A 317 -13.09 21.08 2.06
C GLY A 317 -11.72 20.42 2.27
N GLN A 318 -10.77 21.17 2.81
CA GLN A 318 -9.48 20.65 3.25
C GLN A 318 -9.26 21.01 4.72
N LYS A 319 -8.59 20.13 5.47
CA LYS A 319 -8.39 20.30 6.91
C LYS A 319 -7.35 21.37 7.21
N LEU A 320 -6.25 21.40 6.45
CA LEU A 320 -5.20 22.41 6.54
C LEU A 320 -4.95 23.00 5.15
N MET A 321 -4.38 24.21 5.12
CA MET A 321 -3.96 24.91 3.91
C MET A 321 -2.54 25.40 4.10
N TYR A 322 -1.76 25.43 3.03
CA TYR A 322 -0.43 26.04 2.96
C TYR A 322 0.60 25.47 3.96
N GLN A 323 0.59 24.16 4.18
CA GLN A 323 1.62 23.50 5.00
C GLN A 323 2.90 23.24 4.21
N GLY A 324 2.78 22.82 2.95
CA GLY A 324 3.85 22.69 1.98
C GLY A 324 3.93 23.87 1.03
N ALA A 325 5.14 24.15 0.54
CA ALA A 325 5.37 25.14 -0.51
C ALA A 325 4.96 24.60 -1.89
N TYR A 326 4.49 25.47 -2.76
CA TYR A 326 3.97 25.08 -4.08
C TYR A 326 5.09 25.21 -5.12
N ASN A 327 6.02 24.25 -5.12
CA ASN A 327 7.05 24.07 -6.15
C ASN A 327 7.17 22.57 -6.52
N PRO A 328 7.44 22.23 -7.80
CA PRO A 328 7.37 20.84 -8.27
C PRO A 328 8.64 20.00 -8.03
N VAL A 329 9.66 20.55 -7.35
CA VAL A 329 10.96 19.87 -7.17
C VAL A 329 10.99 19.16 -5.82
N ALA A 330 10.83 19.90 -4.74
CA ALA A 330 10.75 19.37 -3.39
C ALA A 330 9.72 20.13 -2.54
N GLY A 331 8.72 20.72 -3.19
CA GLY A 331 7.48 21.20 -2.57
C GLY A 331 6.41 20.11 -2.53
N PHE A 332 5.14 20.52 -2.40
CA PHE A 332 3.97 19.61 -2.37
C PHE A 332 4.13 18.40 -1.44
N GLN A 333 4.70 18.61 -0.25
CA GLN A 333 5.04 17.52 0.68
C GLN A 333 3.87 17.11 1.60
N ASP A 334 2.73 17.80 1.51
CA ASP A 334 1.56 17.51 2.32
C ASP A 334 0.35 17.14 1.46
N LEU A 335 -0.54 16.32 2.02
CA LEU A 335 -1.73 15.84 1.32
C LEU A 335 -2.61 16.96 0.74
N TYR A 336 -2.65 18.13 1.40
CA TYR A 336 -3.53 19.22 1.00
C TYR A 336 -2.98 19.95 -0.24
N SER A 337 -1.67 20.24 -0.25
CA SER A 337 -0.99 20.83 -1.42
C SER A 337 -0.91 19.84 -2.60
N VAL A 338 -0.70 18.54 -2.34
CA VAL A 338 -0.75 17.49 -3.37
C VAL A 338 -2.11 17.44 -4.09
N ASN A 339 -3.21 17.58 -3.36
CA ASN A 339 -4.54 17.60 -3.98
C ASN A 339 -4.69 18.79 -4.95
N VAL A 340 -4.14 19.96 -4.60
CA VAL A 340 -4.16 21.12 -5.50
C VAL A 340 -3.34 20.86 -6.75
N VAL A 341 -2.13 20.29 -6.63
CA VAL A 341 -1.28 20.00 -7.78
C VAL A 341 -1.88 18.94 -8.71
N ARG A 342 -2.58 17.93 -8.18
CA ARG A 342 -3.28 16.90 -8.98
C ARG A 342 -4.44 17.47 -9.82
N ALA A 343 -4.94 18.65 -9.48
CA ALA A 343 -5.95 19.36 -10.27
C ALA A 343 -5.32 20.19 -11.40
N VAL A 344 -4.15 20.79 -11.16
CA VAL A 344 -3.50 21.69 -12.13
C VAL A 344 -2.48 21.01 -13.03
N SER A 345 -1.97 19.84 -12.63
CA SER A 345 -0.96 19.09 -13.37
C SER A 345 -1.47 17.70 -13.73
N ASP A 346 -1.32 17.30 -14.99
CA ASP A 346 -1.53 15.91 -15.40
C ASP A 346 -0.30 15.07 -15.02
N PRO A 347 -0.44 13.80 -14.61
CA PRO A 347 0.69 12.89 -14.48
C PRO A 347 1.02 12.21 -15.83
N GLY A 348 2.22 11.64 -15.96
CA GLY A 348 2.59 10.83 -17.13
C GLY A 348 1.80 9.51 -17.21
N ALA A 349 1.75 8.80 -16.09
CA ALA A 349 0.87 7.67 -15.80
C ALA A 349 0.23 7.85 -14.43
N ALA A 350 -0.89 7.18 -14.18
CA ALA A 350 -1.54 7.19 -12.87
C ALA A 350 -1.96 5.78 -12.48
N LEU A 351 -1.99 5.49 -11.19
CA LEU A 351 -2.47 4.20 -10.69
C LEU A 351 -3.96 4.06 -11.00
N HIS A 352 -4.36 2.93 -11.59
CA HIS A 352 -5.77 2.64 -11.81
C HIS A 352 -6.50 2.58 -10.45
N PRO A 353 -7.58 3.35 -10.26
CA PRO A 353 -8.14 3.63 -8.93
C PRO A 353 -8.67 2.39 -8.20
N HIS A 354 -8.91 1.31 -8.94
CA HIS A 354 -9.46 0.07 -8.39
C HIS A 354 -8.51 -1.12 -8.45
N THR A 355 -7.49 -1.13 -9.31
CA THR A 355 -6.57 -2.29 -9.44
C THR A 355 -5.19 -1.99 -8.87
N GLY A 356 -4.82 -0.71 -8.79
CA GLY A 356 -3.49 -0.26 -8.37
C GLY A 356 -2.39 -0.51 -9.39
N ILE A 357 -2.74 -0.92 -10.62
CA ILE A 357 -1.80 -1.08 -11.73
C ILE A 357 -1.59 0.31 -12.37
N PRO A 358 -0.34 0.75 -12.62
CA PRO A 358 -0.08 1.97 -13.39
C PRO A 358 -0.72 1.90 -14.77
N ILE A 359 -1.51 2.91 -15.12
CA ILE A 359 -2.09 3.05 -16.47
C ILE A 359 -1.57 4.31 -17.15
N PRO A 360 -1.32 4.26 -18.47
CA PRO A 360 -0.86 5.43 -19.21
C PRO A 360 -1.85 6.58 -19.11
N TYR A 361 -1.33 7.79 -18.93
CA TYR A 361 -2.09 9.02 -18.92
C TYR A 361 -1.59 9.89 -20.08
N ARG A 362 -0.55 10.70 -19.89
CA ARG A 362 -0.01 11.61 -20.91
C ARG A 362 0.95 10.98 -21.91
N TYR A 363 1.05 9.67 -21.95
CA TYR A 363 1.74 8.95 -23.00
C TYR A 363 1.07 7.61 -23.29
N THR A 364 1.47 6.99 -24.39
CA THR A 364 1.43 5.53 -24.57
C THR A 364 2.87 5.01 -24.61
N TYR A 365 3.11 3.75 -24.29
CA TYR A 365 4.45 3.17 -24.35
C TYR A 365 4.47 1.80 -25.02
N LYS A 366 5.67 1.38 -25.42
CA LYS A 366 5.99 0.01 -25.80
C LYS A 366 7.27 -0.42 -25.08
N VAL A 367 7.18 -1.48 -24.29
CA VAL A 367 8.32 -2.04 -23.55
C VAL A 367 9.01 -3.13 -24.37
N GLU A 368 10.33 -3.14 -24.33
CA GLU A 368 11.18 -4.26 -24.69
C GLU A 368 12.14 -4.49 -23.52
N THR A 369 12.08 -5.66 -22.89
CA THR A 369 12.94 -6.00 -21.75
C THR A 369 13.67 -7.30 -22.01
N ALA A 370 14.93 -7.37 -21.58
CA ALA A 370 15.70 -8.62 -21.60
C ALA A 370 15.49 -9.46 -20.33
N GLY A 371 14.57 -9.04 -19.45
CA GLY A 371 14.29 -9.69 -18.18
C GLY A 371 15.45 -9.57 -17.17
N PRO A 372 15.44 -10.37 -16.10
CA PRO A 372 16.41 -10.24 -15.01
C PRO A 372 17.86 -10.55 -15.39
N HIS A 373 18.07 -11.41 -16.39
CA HIS A 373 19.40 -11.95 -16.73
C HIS A 373 19.97 -11.39 -18.03
N GLY A 374 19.10 -10.88 -18.91
CA GLY A 374 19.51 -10.41 -20.23
C GLY A 374 19.92 -8.94 -20.24
N LYS A 375 20.52 -8.52 -21.35
CA LYS A 375 20.86 -7.13 -21.63
C LYS A 375 20.54 -6.77 -23.08
N LEU A 376 20.07 -5.55 -23.27
CA LEU A 376 19.84 -4.93 -24.57
C LEU A 376 20.99 -3.97 -24.87
N SER A 377 21.46 -3.94 -26.11
CA SER A 377 22.44 -2.96 -26.55
C SER A 377 21.81 -1.57 -26.66
N VAL A 378 22.47 -0.57 -26.09
CA VAL A 378 22.08 0.83 -26.22
C VAL A 378 22.75 1.43 -27.47
N PRO A 379 22.02 2.11 -28.35
CA PRO A 379 22.59 2.80 -29.50
C PRO A 379 23.68 3.81 -29.07
N PRO A 380 24.84 3.85 -29.75
CA PRO A 380 25.93 4.76 -29.35
C PRO A 380 25.60 6.25 -29.43
N ASP A 381 24.57 6.60 -30.20
CA ASP A 381 24.01 7.94 -30.38
C ASP A 381 22.89 8.29 -29.39
N ALA A 382 22.50 7.36 -28.51
CA ALA A 382 21.64 7.68 -27.37
C ALA A 382 22.40 8.60 -26.40
N PHE A 383 21.67 9.49 -25.74
CA PHE A 383 22.22 10.51 -24.86
C PHE A 383 22.12 10.14 -23.39
N THR A 384 23.16 10.49 -22.64
CA THR A 384 23.17 10.51 -21.18
C THR A 384 23.58 11.90 -20.69
N VAL A 385 23.52 12.14 -19.38
CA VAL A 385 23.85 13.44 -18.80
C VAL A 385 25.36 13.56 -18.57
N ASP A 386 25.94 14.65 -19.07
CA ASP A 386 27.30 15.07 -18.76
C ASP A 386 27.26 16.19 -17.72
N LEU A 387 27.23 15.80 -16.45
CA LEU A 387 27.06 16.73 -15.33
C LEU A 387 28.16 17.80 -15.28
N GLU A 388 29.42 17.39 -15.48
CA GLU A 388 30.58 18.29 -15.43
C GLU A 388 30.47 19.46 -16.41
N ASN A 389 29.91 19.20 -17.60
CA ASN A 389 29.77 20.20 -18.67
C ASN A 389 28.36 20.80 -18.77
N GLY A 390 27.40 20.35 -17.95
CA GLY A 390 26.03 20.86 -17.98
C GLY A 390 25.25 20.51 -19.26
N VAL A 391 25.61 19.43 -19.97
CA VAL A 391 25.05 19.08 -21.29
C VAL A 391 24.63 17.62 -21.40
N PHE A 392 23.94 17.27 -22.48
CA PHE A 392 23.77 15.88 -22.89
C PHE A 392 24.91 15.43 -23.79
N LYS A 393 25.42 14.22 -23.58
CA LYS A 393 26.45 13.60 -24.44
C LYS A 393 26.03 12.22 -24.94
N PRO A 394 26.48 11.80 -26.14
CA PRO A 394 26.29 10.43 -26.59
C PRO A 394 26.91 9.43 -25.62
N VAL A 395 26.23 8.30 -25.42
CA VAL A 395 26.62 7.26 -24.48
C VAL A 395 27.81 6.41 -25.00
N GLY A 396 28.00 6.36 -26.32
CA GLY A 396 29.09 5.62 -26.95
C GLY A 396 28.84 4.12 -27.08
N ARG A 397 29.84 3.39 -27.59
CA ARG A 397 29.73 1.95 -27.87
C ARG A 397 29.88 1.11 -26.59
N GLY A 398 29.21 -0.04 -26.57
CA GLY A 398 29.37 -1.05 -25.51
C GLY A 398 28.48 -0.83 -24.28
N VAL A 399 27.59 0.16 -24.32
CA VAL A 399 26.62 0.40 -23.25
C VAL A 399 25.40 -0.52 -23.42
N ASN A 400 24.91 -1.04 -22.30
CA ASN A 400 23.79 -1.96 -22.25
C ASN A 400 22.77 -1.52 -21.19
N ALA A 401 21.51 -1.91 -21.38
CA ALA A 401 20.43 -1.69 -20.41
C ALA A 401 19.59 -2.97 -20.26
N THR A 402 18.82 -3.08 -19.17
CA THR A 402 17.87 -4.18 -18.97
C THR A 402 16.61 -3.99 -19.82
N THR A 403 16.13 -2.75 -19.89
CA THR A 403 14.85 -2.40 -20.51
C THR A 403 15.01 -1.20 -21.44
N LYS A 404 14.29 -1.25 -22.54
CA LYS A 404 14.05 -0.15 -23.48
C LYS A 404 12.55 0.12 -23.53
N THR A 405 12.14 1.38 -23.39
CA THR A 405 10.74 1.79 -23.51
C THR A 405 10.60 2.95 -24.47
N ILE A 406 9.75 2.80 -25.48
CA ILE A 406 9.44 3.86 -26.44
C ILE A 406 8.14 4.54 -25.99
N PHE A 407 8.24 5.82 -25.62
CA PHE A 407 7.11 6.64 -25.21
C PHE A 407 6.65 7.52 -26.36
N LYS A 408 5.33 7.59 -26.56
CA LYS A 408 4.67 8.59 -27.40
C LYS A 408 3.82 9.49 -26.51
N VAL A 409 4.22 10.74 -26.37
CA VAL A 409 3.64 11.72 -25.46
C VAL A 409 2.47 12.44 -26.11
N LYS A 410 1.36 12.56 -25.38
CA LYS A 410 0.23 13.42 -25.75
C LYS A 410 0.60 14.87 -25.43
N MET A 411 1.14 15.59 -26.40
CA MET A 411 1.53 17.00 -26.24
C MET A 411 0.30 17.93 -26.14
N SER A 412 0.41 18.98 -25.33
CA SER A 412 -0.58 20.06 -25.28
C SER A 412 0.10 21.41 -25.04
N ARG A 413 -0.68 22.47 -24.99
CA ARG A 413 -0.23 23.75 -24.42
C ARG A 413 -0.12 23.67 -22.92
N PHE A 414 0.84 24.42 -22.39
CA PHE A 414 0.88 24.80 -20.99
C PHE A 414 -0.12 25.92 -20.71
N HIS A 415 -0.45 26.14 -19.44
CA HIS A 415 -1.45 27.13 -19.00
C HIS A 415 -1.12 28.56 -19.42
N HIS A 416 0.16 28.90 -19.58
CA HIS A 416 0.62 30.21 -20.04
C HIS A 416 0.63 30.35 -21.57
N GLY A 417 0.32 29.29 -22.33
CA GLY A 417 0.06 29.34 -23.77
C GLY A 417 1.04 28.59 -24.69
N PRO A 418 2.38 28.60 -24.45
CA PRO A 418 3.32 27.82 -25.26
C PRO A 418 2.96 26.34 -25.38
N GLN A 419 3.20 25.78 -26.56
CA GLN A 419 3.05 24.35 -26.85
C GLN A 419 4.23 23.58 -26.27
N MET A 420 3.98 22.40 -25.71
CA MET A 420 5.04 21.46 -25.33
C MET A 420 5.95 21.11 -26.52
N ALA A 421 7.24 21.02 -26.27
CA ALA A 421 8.26 20.64 -27.23
C ALA A 421 9.14 19.51 -26.65
N VAL A 422 9.98 18.89 -27.50
CA VAL A 422 10.89 17.82 -27.06
C VAL A 422 11.84 18.28 -25.94
N ALA A 423 12.20 19.57 -25.91
CA ALA A 423 12.99 20.17 -24.84
C ALA A 423 12.34 20.00 -23.45
N ASP A 424 11.00 20.10 -23.36
CA ASP A 424 10.27 19.90 -22.10
C ASP A 424 10.29 18.43 -21.63
N LEU A 425 10.49 17.48 -22.56
CA LEU A 425 10.56 16.05 -22.24
C LEU A 425 11.95 15.59 -21.77
N ILE A 426 13.01 16.23 -22.27
CA ILE A 426 14.39 15.82 -21.97
C ILE A 426 15.00 16.61 -20.82
N TYR A 427 14.57 17.86 -20.58
CA TYR A 427 15.12 18.68 -19.51
C TYR A 427 15.01 18.05 -18.11
N PRO A 428 13.93 17.35 -17.75
CA PRO A 428 13.84 16.65 -16.46
C PRO A 428 14.97 15.65 -16.23
N PHE A 429 15.51 15.01 -17.27
CA PHE A 429 16.66 14.11 -17.10
C PHE A 429 17.92 14.87 -16.70
N TYR A 430 18.21 16.01 -17.34
CA TYR A 430 19.32 16.87 -16.91
C TYR A 430 19.11 17.36 -15.47
N PHE A 431 17.94 17.94 -15.20
CA PHE A 431 17.59 18.50 -13.90
C PHE A 431 17.73 17.47 -12.77
N MET A 432 17.24 16.24 -13.00
CA MET A 432 17.31 15.14 -12.04
C MET A 432 18.74 14.84 -11.58
N PHE A 433 19.70 14.87 -12.50
CA PHE A 433 21.11 14.64 -12.18
C PHE A 433 21.77 15.89 -11.58
N GLU A 434 21.55 17.08 -12.17
CA GLU A 434 22.15 18.34 -11.72
C GLU A 434 21.79 18.63 -10.26
N TRP A 435 20.51 18.49 -9.91
CA TRP A 435 20.02 18.75 -8.55
C TRP A 435 20.12 17.57 -7.59
N GLY A 436 20.36 16.39 -8.15
CA GLY A 436 20.37 15.14 -7.42
C GLY A 436 21.75 14.67 -7.00
N VAL A 437 22.81 15.06 -7.71
CA VAL A 437 24.18 14.60 -7.49
C VAL A 437 25.05 15.77 -7.03
N ARG A 438 25.61 15.66 -5.83
CA ARG A 438 26.55 16.66 -5.32
C ARG A 438 27.86 16.57 -6.10
N GLN A 439 28.23 17.60 -6.87
CA GLN A 439 29.47 17.60 -7.64
C GLN A 439 30.69 18.00 -6.81
N TYR A 440 30.50 18.87 -5.82
CA TYR A 440 31.54 19.35 -4.91
C TYR A 440 30.94 19.79 -3.55
N PRO A 441 31.76 19.97 -2.47
CA PRO A 441 31.24 20.16 -1.11
C PRO A 441 30.26 21.33 -0.90
N GLU A 442 30.36 22.40 -1.69
CA GLU A 442 29.51 23.61 -1.63
C GLU A 442 28.75 23.84 -2.93
N ASP A 443 28.18 22.77 -3.50
CA ASP A 443 27.42 22.83 -4.74
C ASP A 443 26.10 23.64 -4.57
N PRO A 444 25.97 24.84 -5.18
CA PRO A 444 24.76 25.65 -5.06
C PRO A 444 23.55 25.00 -5.71
N LYS A 445 23.78 24.00 -6.58
CA LYS A 445 22.74 23.26 -7.29
C LYS A 445 22.51 21.88 -6.71
N PHE A 446 22.89 21.61 -5.46
CA PHE A 446 22.51 20.37 -4.78
C PHE A 446 21.33 20.56 -3.81
N ASP A 447 20.36 19.64 -3.83
CA ASP A 447 19.31 19.53 -2.81
C ASP A 447 19.23 18.09 -2.28
N GLY A 448 19.47 17.90 -0.97
CA GLY A 448 19.55 16.57 -0.36
C GLY A 448 18.23 15.82 -0.34
N GLU A 449 17.10 16.52 -0.21
CA GLU A 449 15.79 15.87 -0.22
C GLU A 449 15.39 15.45 -1.63
N TYR A 450 15.58 16.34 -2.61
CA TYR A 450 15.39 16.01 -4.02
C TYR A 450 16.32 14.87 -4.47
N SER A 451 17.55 14.85 -3.94
CA SER A 451 18.51 13.78 -4.18
C SER A 451 17.92 12.42 -3.78
N ARG A 452 17.39 12.31 -2.57
CA ARG A 452 16.75 11.07 -2.07
C ARG A 452 15.49 10.70 -2.87
N LEU A 453 14.66 11.68 -3.24
CA LEU A 453 13.41 11.44 -3.98
C LEU A 453 13.63 10.90 -5.40
N THR A 454 14.82 11.12 -5.98
CA THR A 454 15.12 10.72 -7.36
C THR A 454 16.17 9.61 -7.48
N GLU A 455 16.64 9.05 -6.36
CA GLU A 455 17.71 8.04 -6.32
C GLU A 455 17.38 6.79 -7.15
N ASP A 456 16.16 6.26 -7.02
CA ASP A 456 15.73 5.07 -7.78
C ASP A 456 15.75 5.31 -9.31
N ALA A 457 15.30 6.49 -9.73
CA ALA A 457 15.31 6.87 -11.15
C ALA A 457 16.75 7.11 -11.64
N ARG A 458 17.59 7.82 -10.88
CA ARG A 458 18.99 8.10 -11.25
C ARG A 458 19.84 6.83 -11.32
N SER A 459 19.72 5.95 -10.33
CA SER A 459 20.53 4.73 -10.24
C SER A 459 20.20 3.71 -11.33
N THR A 460 18.99 3.77 -11.89
CA THR A 460 18.56 2.87 -12.96
C THR A 460 18.62 3.49 -14.36
N PHE A 461 18.58 4.81 -14.50
CA PHE A 461 18.66 5.50 -15.78
C PHE A 461 20.00 5.21 -16.51
N VAL A 462 19.92 4.92 -17.81
CA VAL A 462 21.10 4.70 -18.66
C VAL A 462 21.22 5.78 -19.73
N ALA A 463 20.19 5.91 -20.57
CA ALA A 463 20.20 6.85 -21.69
C ALA A 463 18.77 7.14 -22.22
N PHE A 464 18.64 8.18 -23.03
CA PHE A 464 17.47 8.44 -23.86
C PHE A 464 17.86 8.67 -25.32
N ARG A 465 16.92 8.48 -26.25
CA ARG A 465 17.07 8.87 -27.65
C ARG A 465 15.80 9.57 -28.13
N ILE A 466 15.97 10.69 -28.82
CA ILE A 466 14.86 11.44 -29.41
C ILE A 466 14.52 10.79 -30.75
N LEU A 467 13.28 10.30 -30.89
CA LEU A 467 12.81 9.69 -32.15
C LEU A 467 11.92 10.64 -32.95
N GLY A 468 11.42 11.70 -32.32
CA GLY A 468 10.61 12.76 -32.92
C GLY A 468 10.17 13.79 -31.88
N ASP A 469 9.33 14.73 -32.28
CA ASP A 469 8.89 15.84 -31.41
C ASP A 469 8.09 15.38 -30.18
N ASP A 470 7.34 14.28 -30.32
CA ASP A 470 6.49 13.68 -29.28
C ASP A 470 6.95 12.30 -28.81
N THR A 471 8.09 11.81 -29.32
CA THR A 471 8.50 10.41 -29.15
C THR A 471 9.92 10.32 -28.59
N VAL A 472 10.04 9.72 -27.41
CA VAL A 472 11.30 9.52 -26.68
C VAL A 472 11.48 8.05 -26.36
N GLU A 473 12.65 7.51 -26.68
CA GLU A 473 13.08 6.16 -26.30
C GLU A 473 13.96 6.24 -25.06
N LEU A 474 13.65 5.47 -24.01
CA LEU A 474 14.41 5.42 -22.77
C LEU A 474 15.05 4.05 -22.56
N TYR A 475 16.23 4.05 -21.95
CA TYR A 475 16.99 2.87 -21.56
C TYR A 475 17.29 2.92 -20.06
N TYR A 476 16.96 1.85 -19.34
CA TYR A 476 17.17 1.76 -17.90
C TYR A 476 17.36 0.33 -17.39
N ASN A 477 17.98 0.20 -16.22
CA ASN A 477 18.27 -1.06 -15.53
C ASN A 477 17.18 -1.42 -14.51
N TYR A 478 15.93 -1.49 -14.96
CA TYR A 478 14.80 -1.95 -14.14
C TYR A 478 13.91 -2.88 -14.96
N TRP A 479 13.32 -3.87 -14.30
CA TRP A 479 12.31 -4.75 -14.86
C TRP A 479 11.35 -5.23 -13.77
N HIS A 480 10.14 -5.59 -14.16
CA HIS A 480 9.12 -6.17 -13.30
C HIS A 480 8.26 -7.17 -14.13
N PRO A 481 7.80 -8.31 -13.58
CA PRO A 481 6.97 -9.29 -14.27
C PRO A 481 5.71 -8.71 -14.92
N ASP A 482 5.11 -7.72 -14.28
CA ASP A 482 4.05 -6.89 -14.86
C ASP A 482 4.67 -5.77 -15.72
N GLU A 483 4.36 -5.78 -17.02
CA GLU A 483 4.87 -4.82 -18.00
C GLU A 483 4.53 -3.38 -17.62
N ALA A 484 3.40 -3.12 -16.95
CA ALA A 484 2.99 -1.77 -16.62
C ALA A 484 3.95 -1.10 -15.63
N TYR A 485 4.42 -1.84 -14.63
CA TYR A 485 5.44 -1.37 -13.69
C TYR A 485 6.76 -1.08 -14.43
N THR A 486 7.14 -1.96 -15.35
CA THR A 486 8.33 -1.75 -16.19
C THR A 486 8.19 -0.50 -17.05
N GLY A 487 7.06 -0.32 -17.73
CA GLY A 487 6.81 0.77 -18.68
C GLY A 487 6.58 2.14 -18.05
N THR A 488 6.28 2.21 -16.76
CA THR A 488 6.07 3.48 -16.04
C THR A 488 7.14 3.82 -15.00
N TRP A 489 8.20 3.01 -14.90
CA TRP A 489 9.29 3.21 -13.92
C TRP A 489 9.98 4.57 -14.04
N ILE A 490 10.39 4.94 -15.25
CA ILE A 490 10.90 6.28 -15.59
C ILE A 490 10.03 6.85 -16.71
N SER A 491 9.63 8.12 -16.56
CA SER A 491 8.75 8.82 -17.50
C SER A 491 9.47 10.02 -18.12
N PRO A 492 9.42 10.20 -19.46
CA PRO A 492 9.91 11.42 -20.12
C PRO A 492 8.90 12.57 -20.05
N TYR A 493 7.68 12.33 -19.57
CA TYR A 493 6.65 13.36 -19.51
C TYR A 493 6.88 14.31 -18.32
N SER A 494 6.95 15.62 -18.60
CA SER A 494 6.92 16.70 -17.61
C SER A 494 5.64 17.52 -17.72
N PRO A 495 4.91 17.76 -16.60
CA PRO A 495 3.80 18.69 -16.58
C PRO A 495 4.21 20.16 -16.45
N TYR A 496 5.51 20.46 -16.31
CA TYR A 496 6.03 21.83 -16.15
C TYR A 496 6.98 22.18 -17.30
N PRO A 497 6.92 23.43 -17.80
CA PRO A 497 7.74 23.86 -18.93
C PRO A 497 9.20 24.10 -18.51
N TRP A 498 10.15 23.90 -19.43
CA TRP A 498 11.58 24.04 -19.12
C TRP A 498 11.96 25.45 -18.63
N GLU A 499 11.30 26.51 -19.12
CA GLU A 499 11.59 27.89 -18.71
C GLU A 499 11.20 28.15 -17.24
N LEU A 500 10.21 27.41 -16.71
CA LEU A 500 9.86 27.49 -15.29
C LEU A 500 10.91 26.79 -14.42
N TYR A 501 11.41 25.62 -14.85
CA TYR A 501 12.53 24.98 -14.15
C TYR A 501 13.75 25.89 -14.13
N ALA A 502 14.18 26.41 -15.28
CA ALA A 502 15.32 27.31 -15.39
C ALA A 502 15.19 28.56 -14.48
N LEU A 503 13.98 29.13 -14.41
CA LEU A 503 13.67 30.25 -13.51
C LEU A 503 13.86 29.89 -12.04
N MET A 504 13.35 28.73 -11.62
CA MET A 504 13.50 28.26 -10.25
C MET A 504 14.96 27.95 -9.91
N GLU A 505 15.70 27.35 -10.85
CA GLU A 505 17.13 27.06 -10.67
C GLU A 505 17.94 28.33 -10.45
N ASP A 506 17.70 29.40 -11.21
CA ASP A 506 18.40 30.68 -10.99
C ASP A 506 18.12 31.23 -9.58
N VAL A 507 16.85 31.22 -9.12
CA VAL A 507 16.52 31.69 -7.77
C VAL A 507 17.22 30.87 -6.69
N VAL A 508 17.20 29.54 -6.79
CA VAL A 508 17.76 28.66 -5.77
C VAL A 508 19.29 28.63 -5.79
N ALA A 509 19.91 28.58 -6.99
CA ALA A 509 21.36 28.56 -7.12
C ALA A 509 22.03 29.88 -6.65
N HIS A 510 21.30 30.99 -6.70
CA HIS A 510 21.75 32.27 -6.13
C HIS A 510 21.39 32.44 -4.64
N GLY A 511 20.91 31.38 -3.97
CA GLY A 511 20.63 31.38 -2.53
C GLY A 511 19.48 32.29 -2.11
N ARG A 512 18.53 32.61 -3.01
CA ARG A 512 17.37 33.47 -2.69
C ARG A 512 16.15 32.68 -2.21
N ALA A 513 16.14 31.37 -2.46
CA ALA A 513 15.18 30.40 -1.92
C ALA A 513 15.81 29.00 -1.92
N ALA A 514 15.10 28.00 -1.40
CA ALA A 514 15.47 26.59 -1.49
C ALA A 514 14.31 25.73 -2.01
N PHE A 515 14.61 24.65 -2.73
CA PHE A 515 13.59 23.74 -3.24
C PHE A 515 12.89 22.95 -2.14
N SER A 516 13.67 22.38 -1.21
CA SER A 516 13.16 21.59 -0.10
C SER A 516 13.03 22.38 1.19
N LYS A 517 12.15 21.89 2.08
CA LYS A 517 11.97 22.44 3.42
C LYS A 517 13.24 22.31 4.26
N SER A 518 13.92 21.17 4.15
CA SER A 518 15.18 20.90 4.86
C SER A 518 16.29 21.85 4.42
N ALA A 519 16.48 22.06 3.11
CA ALA A 519 17.45 23.02 2.60
C ALA A 519 17.09 24.48 2.96
N SER A 520 15.80 24.83 2.95
CA SER A 520 15.32 26.16 3.39
C SER A 520 15.72 26.44 4.84
N ALA A 521 15.46 25.49 5.74
CA ALA A 521 15.83 25.60 7.15
C ALA A 521 17.36 25.69 7.34
N ALA A 522 18.13 24.84 6.64
CA ALA A 522 19.58 24.81 6.75
C ALA A 522 20.25 26.10 6.24
N LYS A 523 19.76 26.67 5.14
CA LYS A 523 20.31 27.88 4.52
C LYS A 523 19.74 29.18 5.09
N GLY A 524 18.66 29.11 5.88
CA GLY A 524 17.98 30.31 6.41
C GLY A 524 17.30 31.15 5.33
N VAL A 525 16.83 30.51 4.25
CA VAL A 525 16.19 31.17 3.09
C VAL A 525 14.75 30.67 2.93
N GLU A 526 13.93 31.38 2.16
CA GLU A 526 12.54 30.99 1.92
C GLU A 526 12.42 29.61 1.25
N TRP A 527 11.44 28.81 1.68
CA TRP A 527 11.06 27.60 0.96
C TRP A 527 10.29 28.00 -0.30
N LEU A 528 10.87 27.71 -1.46
CA LEU A 528 10.40 28.21 -2.75
C LEU A 528 8.91 27.93 -2.96
N ASP A 529 8.11 28.98 -3.15
CA ASP A 529 6.67 28.88 -3.43
C ASP A 529 6.32 29.71 -4.67
N LEU A 530 5.73 29.04 -5.68
CA LEU A 530 5.37 29.67 -6.95
C LEU A 530 4.06 30.47 -6.87
N THR A 531 3.35 30.46 -5.75
CA THR A 531 1.97 30.97 -5.65
C THR A 531 1.78 32.13 -4.70
N LYS A 532 2.63 32.26 -3.69
CA LYS A 532 2.47 33.22 -2.58
C LYS A 532 3.80 33.46 -1.87
N GLY A 533 3.80 34.45 -0.98
CA GLY A 533 4.92 34.71 -0.09
C GLY A 533 6.09 35.43 -0.77
N PRO A 534 7.20 35.60 -0.04
CA PRO A 534 8.34 36.41 -0.49
C PRO A 534 9.09 35.83 -1.69
N SER A 535 8.93 34.52 -1.98
CA SER A 535 9.48 33.88 -3.18
C SER A 535 9.11 34.59 -4.49
N LEU A 536 7.93 35.21 -4.56
CA LEU A 536 7.41 35.83 -5.78
C LEU A 536 8.27 37.01 -6.28
N GLU A 537 8.85 37.82 -5.39
CA GLU A 537 9.70 38.93 -5.82
C GLU A 537 11.02 38.42 -6.39
N ALA A 538 11.63 37.41 -5.76
CA ALA A 538 12.86 36.80 -6.26
C ALA A 538 12.67 36.17 -7.65
N LEU A 539 11.55 35.46 -7.84
CA LEU A 539 11.15 34.89 -9.14
C LEU A 539 10.91 35.98 -10.19
N LYS A 540 10.25 37.08 -9.84
CA LYS A 540 10.01 38.21 -10.74
C LYS A 540 11.30 38.89 -11.19
N GLU A 541 12.22 39.16 -10.26
CA GLU A 541 13.54 39.73 -10.60
C GLU A 541 14.33 38.81 -11.53
N SER A 542 14.33 37.50 -11.25
CA SER A 542 14.98 36.49 -12.10
C SER A 542 14.35 36.44 -13.49
N LEU A 543 13.02 36.46 -13.56
CA LEU A 543 12.28 36.45 -14.82
C LEU A 543 12.61 37.66 -15.68
N GLU A 544 12.77 38.86 -15.10
CA GLU A 544 13.18 40.05 -15.85
C GLU A 544 14.58 39.89 -16.44
N LYS A 545 15.55 39.44 -15.63
CA LYS A 545 16.92 39.15 -16.07
C LYS A 545 16.95 38.11 -17.19
N MET A 546 16.44 36.90 -16.94
CA MET A 546 16.50 35.77 -17.87
C MET A 546 15.73 36.05 -19.16
N SER A 547 14.60 36.74 -19.08
CA SER A 547 13.86 37.18 -20.27
C SER A 547 14.64 38.19 -21.10
N SER A 548 15.36 39.14 -20.48
CA SER A 548 16.16 40.13 -21.20
C SER A 548 17.37 39.50 -21.90
N GLU A 549 17.96 38.48 -21.28
CA GLU A 549 19.07 37.69 -21.83
C GLU A 549 18.58 36.66 -22.87
N ASN A 550 17.27 36.45 -22.96
CA ASN A 550 16.66 35.36 -23.71
C ASN A 550 17.31 34.01 -23.38
N TYR A 551 17.45 33.75 -22.08
CA TYR A 551 18.22 32.65 -21.53
C TYR A 551 17.70 31.28 -22.00
N ILE A 552 18.63 30.38 -22.33
CA ILE A 552 18.38 28.97 -22.63
C ILE A 552 19.41 28.17 -21.83
N PRO A 553 18.99 27.19 -21.00
CA PRO A 553 19.91 26.30 -20.29
C PRO A 553 20.91 25.64 -21.25
N GLU A 554 22.15 25.44 -20.79
CA GLU A 554 23.22 24.85 -21.63
C GLU A 554 22.77 23.51 -22.26
N ALA A 555 22.17 22.63 -21.45
CA ALA A 555 21.62 21.35 -21.87
C ALA A 555 20.56 21.45 -22.99
N LEU A 556 19.92 22.61 -23.16
CA LEU A 556 18.84 22.84 -24.13
C LEU A 556 19.22 23.68 -25.35
N LYS A 557 20.44 24.26 -25.39
CA LYS A 557 20.86 25.14 -26.50
C LYS A 557 20.74 24.52 -27.89
N SER A 558 20.93 23.21 -28.00
CA SER A 558 20.82 22.48 -29.28
C SER A 558 19.37 22.10 -29.64
N TYR A 559 18.41 22.29 -28.73
CA TYR A 559 17.04 21.81 -28.86
C TYR A 559 16.00 22.94 -28.86
N VAL A 560 16.37 24.13 -28.39
CA VAL A 560 15.47 25.29 -28.30
C VAL A 560 15.98 26.42 -29.19
N PRO A 561 15.24 26.80 -30.24
CA PRO A 561 15.55 28.00 -31.02
C PRO A 561 15.43 29.27 -30.17
N PRO A 562 16.31 30.28 -30.36
CA PRO A 562 16.21 31.56 -29.65
C PRO A 562 14.87 32.29 -29.81
N SER A 563 14.17 32.09 -30.94
CA SER A 563 12.82 32.62 -31.15
C SER A 563 11.78 31.97 -30.25
N GLU A 564 11.88 30.66 -30.02
CA GLU A 564 10.98 29.93 -29.12
C GLU A 564 11.18 30.39 -27.67
N ALA A 565 12.44 30.52 -27.23
CA ALA A 565 12.76 31.02 -25.90
C ALA A 565 12.14 32.41 -25.64
N ARG A 566 12.21 33.33 -26.61
CA ARG A 566 11.60 34.68 -26.48
C ARG A 566 10.10 34.60 -26.26
N VAL A 567 9.42 33.72 -26.99
CA VAL A 567 7.96 33.52 -26.86
C VAL A 567 7.62 32.95 -25.48
N ARG A 568 8.37 31.96 -25.01
CA ARG A 568 8.17 31.32 -23.70
C ARG A 568 8.39 32.29 -22.54
N TRP A 569 9.49 33.06 -22.53
CA TRP A 569 9.74 34.08 -21.52
C TRP A 569 8.67 35.18 -21.51
N SER A 570 8.23 35.62 -22.69
CA SER A 570 7.15 36.61 -22.81
C SER A 570 5.82 36.07 -22.27
N ALA A 571 5.51 34.81 -22.53
CA ALA A 571 4.32 34.14 -22.02
C ALA A 571 4.34 34.00 -20.49
N LEU A 572 5.48 33.67 -19.90
CA LEU A 572 5.63 33.56 -18.44
C LEU A 572 5.51 34.93 -17.75
N LYS A 573 6.04 35.99 -18.37
CA LYS A 573 5.80 37.39 -17.94
C LYS A 573 4.34 37.77 -17.97
N GLU A 574 3.64 37.44 -19.06
CA GLU A 574 2.21 37.72 -19.16
C GLU A 574 1.39 36.95 -18.13
N TRP A 575 1.74 35.69 -17.89
CA TRP A 575 1.12 34.86 -16.86
C TRP A 575 1.24 35.51 -15.47
N PHE A 576 2.46 35.86 -15.07
CA PHE A 576 2.70 36.51 -13.78
C PHE A 576 1.97 37.86 -13.67
N ARG A 577 2.00 38.69 -14.72
CA ARG A 577 1.26 39.96 -14.76
C ARG A 577 -0.24 39.77 -14.55
N LYS A 578 -0.81 38.70 -15.12
CA LYS A 578 -2.25 38.43 -15.09
C LYS A 578 -2.74 37.78 -13.80
N TYR A 579 -1.97 36.83 -13.26
CA TYR A 579 -2.42 35.99 -12.13
C TYR A 579 -1.58 36.14 -10.86
N GLY A 580 -0.48 36.89 -10.90
CA GLY A 580 0.38 37.18 -9.74
C GLY A 580 1.11 35.95 -9.18
N ASN A 581 1.23 34.88 -9.95
CA ASN A 581 1.89 33.64 -9.55
C ASN A 581 2.67 33.04 -10.74
N PHE A 582 3.52 32.05 -10.47
CA PHE A 582 4.36 31.34 -11.42
C PHE A 582 3.95 29.87 -11.60
N LEU A 583 2.89 29.39 -10.93
CA LEU A 583 2.47 27.99 -11.00
C LEU A 583 1.75 27.72 -12.33
N VAL A 584 2.56 27.42 -13.34
CA VAL A 584 2.14 27.04 -14.69
C VAL A 584 2.28 25.53 -14.85
N SER A 585 1.25 24.86 -15.38
CA SER A 585 1.32 23.45 -15.77
C SER A 585 0.46 23.18 -17.00
N ASN A 586 -0.11 21.98 -17.17
CA ASN A 586 -0.86 21.57 -18.36
C ASN A 586 -2.05 20.63 -18.06
N GLY A 587 -2.55 20.63 -16.82
CA GLY A 587 -3.77 19.91 -16.43
C GLY A 587 -5.08 20.65 -16.77
N PRO A 588 -6.25 20.08 -16.44
CA PRO A 588 -7.57 20.58 -16.84
C PRO A 588 -8.05 21.79 -16.04
N TYR A 589 -7.34 22.14 -14.96
CA TYR A 589 -7.50 23.38 -14.24
C TYR A 589 -6.18 24.11 -14.22
N TYR A 590 -6.22 25.44 -14.15
CA TYR A 590 -5.04 26.26 -13.92
C TYR A 590 -5.16 26.98 -12.58
N PHE A 591 -4.02 27.27 -11.97
CA PHE A 591 -3.96 27.96 -10.69
C PHE A 591 -4.32 29.43 -10.87
N TYR A 592 -5.49 29.86 -10.35
CA TYR A 592 -5.96 31.23 -10.56
C TYR A 592 -5.42 32.19 -9.50
N LYS A 593 -5.51 31.83 -8.21
CA LYS A 593 -4.89 32.58 -7.10
C LYS A 593 -4.83 31.76 -5.81
N ALA A 594 -3.87 32.10 -4.95
CA ALA A 594 -3.89 31.78 -3.53
C ALA A 594 -4.54 32.94 -2.77
N ASP A 595 -5.57 32.67 -1.98
CA ASP A 595 -6.16 33.64 -1.04
C ASP A 595 -5.71 33.27 0.37
N THR A 596 -4.58 33.85 0.80
CA THR A 596 -3.97 33.52 2.09
C THR A 596 -4.80 34.00 3.27
N ALA A 597 -5.53 35.12 3.10
CA ALA A 597 -6.44 35.66 4.10
C ALA A 597 -7.67 34.77 4.31
N ALA A 598 -8.30 34.30 3.22
CA ALA A 598 -9.44 33.40 3.30
C ALA A 598 -9.05 31.93 3.52
N ARG A 599 -7.75 31.60 3.44
CA ARG A 599 -7.21 30.22 3.41
C ARG A 599 -7.86 29.37 2.32
N GLN A 600 -7.84 29.88 1.09
CA GLN A 600 -8.46 29.25 -0.07
C GLN A 600 -7.57 29.33 -1.31
N ASP A 601 -7.42 28.22 -2.02
CA ASP A 601 -6.94 28.21 -3.39
C ASP A 601 -8.11 28.26 -4.37
N VAL A 602 -7.97 29.08 -5.42
CA VAL A 602 -8.96 29.17 -6.50
C VAL A 602 -8.33 28.57 -7.76
N LEU A 603 -8.97 27.53 -8.29
CA LEU A 603 -8.61 26.90 -9.55
C LEU A 603 -9.69 27.19 -10.59
N ARG A 604 -9.29 27.37 -11.85
CA ARG A 604 -10.23 27.59 -12.95
C ARG A 604 -10.02 26.60 -14.06
N ALA A 605 -11.11 26.19 -14.70
CA ALA A 605 -11.10 25.31 -15.84
C ALA A 605 -10.16 25.82 -16.94
N PHE A 606 -9.19 24.99 -17.35
CA PHE A 606 -8.40 25.17 -18.56
C PHE A 606 -9.12 24.46 -19.71
N ARG A 607 -9.48 25.18 -20.77
CA ARG A 607 -10.30 24.70 -21.89
C ARG A 607 -9.60 24.97 -23.22
N ASP A 608 -8.32 24.65 -23.28
CA ASP A 608 -7.53 24.74 -24.51
C ASP A 608 -7.81 23.51 -25.39
N SER A 609 -7.91 23.74 -26.71
CA SER A 609 -8.25 22.70 -27.68
C SER A 609 -7.16 21.65 -27.88
N SER A 610 -5.92 21.92 -27.45
CA SER A 610 -4.82 20.95 -27.48
C SER A 610 -4.82 20.00 -26.27
N TYR A 611 -5.64 20.27 -25.26
CA TYR A 611 -5.76 19.37 -24.11
C TYR A 611 -6.32 18.01 -24.58
N PRO A 612 -5.67 16.88 -24.28
CA PRO A 612 -5.93 15.62 -24.98
C PRO A 612 -7.14 14.86 -24.48
N TYR A 613 -7.92 15.41 -23.53
CA TYR A 613 -9.06 14.74 -22.93
C TYR A 613 -10.34 15.56 -23.02
N SER A 614 -11.43 14.85 -23.28
CA SER A 614 -12.80 15.34 -23.26
C SER A 614 -13.54 14.87 -22.00
N PRO A 615 -14.65 15.55 -21.62
CA PRO A 615 -15.54 15.03 -20.58
C PRO A 615 -16.01 13.61 -20.92
N GLY A 616 -15.84 12.68 -19.98
CA GLY A 616 -16.29 11.29 -20.12
C GLY A 616 -15.21 10.27 -20.51
N ASP A 617 -14.01 10.70 -20.93
CA ASP A 617 -12.92 9.79 -21.37
C ASP A 617 -12.48 8.76 -20.30
N PHE A 618 -12.84 9.00 -19.04
CA PHE A 618 -12.50 8.18 -17.88
C PHE A 618 -13.72 7.61 -17.15
N ASP A 619 -14.93 7.72 -17.70
CA ASP A 619 -16.18 7.28 -17.04
C ASP A 619 -16.18 5.77 -16.68
N GLN A 620 -15.46 4.95 -17.45
CA GLN A 620 -15.24 3.53 -17.16
C GLN A 620 -14.56 3.29 -15.80
N LEU A 621 -13.84 4.28 -15.26
CA LEU A 621 -13.18 4.21 -13.96
C LEU A 621 -14.12 4.60 -12.82
N ALA A 622 -15.33 5.13 -13.08
CA ALA A 622 -16.22 5.62 -12.03
C ALA A 622 -16.93 4.48 -11.26
N SER A 623 -17.00 3.28 -11.84
CA SER A 623 -17.72 2.13 -11.27
C SER A 623 -16.76 0.97 -10.97
N PRO A 624 -16.38 0.72 -9.70
CA PRO A 624 -15.58 -0.44 -9.35
C PRO A 624 -16.35 -1.75 -9.57
N ARG A 625 -15.69 -2.73 -10.17
CA ARG A 625 -16.21 -4.09 -10.37
C ARG A 625 -15.63 -5.04 -9.32
N PHE A 626 -16.10 -4.95 -8.08
CA PHE A 626 -15.66 -5.83 -6.99
C PHE A 626 -16.05 -7.28 -7.23
N ALA A 627 -15.28 -8.20 -6.63
CA ALA A 627 -15.72 -9.58 -6.45
C ALA A 627 -16.56 -9.68 -5.18
N ASP A 628 -17.61 -10.50 -5.20
CA ASP A 628 -18.46 -10.82 -4.06
C ASP A 628 -18.62 -12.34 -3.95
N ILE A 629 -18.27 -12.91 -2.79
CA ILE A 629 -18.54 -14.32 -2.50
C ILE A 629 -20.04 -14.46 -2.18
N LEU A 630 -20.78 -15.08 -3.09
CA LEU A 630 -22.23 -15.31 -2.97
C LEU A 630 -22.54 -16.51 -2.07
N ARG A 631 -21.75 -17.57 -2.18
CA ARG A 631 -21.93 -18.81 -1.42
C ARG A 631 -20.61 -19.58 -1.29
N VAL A 632 -20.53 -20.36 -0.21
CA VAL A 632 -19.43 -21.31 0.01
C VAL A 632 -20.06 -22.62 0.47
N ASN A 633 -20.02 -23.62 -0.40
CA ASN A 633 -20.58 -24.94 -0.16
C ASN A 633 -19.47 -25.88 0.31
N VAL A 634 -19.23 -25.89 1.62
CA VAL A 634 -18.27 -26.77 2.28
C VAL A 634 -19.02 -27.98 2.84
N PRO A 635 -18.53 -29.23 2.64
CA PRO A 635 -19.09 -30.39 3.33
C PRO A 635 -19.01 -30.20 4.85
N GLU A 636 -20.11 -30.46 5.57
CA GLU A 636 -20.16 -30.26 7.02
C GLU A 636 -19.14 -31.11 7.78
N ARG A 637 -18.75 -32.25 7.20
CA ARG A 637 -17.89 -33.26 7.83
C ARG A 637 -16.90 -33.79 6.81
N ILE A 638 -15.64 -33.88 7.19
CA ILE A 638 -14.56 -34.44 6.39
C ILE A 638 -13.90 -35.57 7.18
N VAL A 639 -13.45 -36.61 6.49
CA VAL A 639 -12.69 -37.72 7.08
C VAL A 639 -11.25 -37.63 6.58
N PRO A 640 -10.23 -37.78 7.45
CA PRO A 640 -8.83 -37.79 7.02
C PRO A 640 -8.58 -38.82 5.93
N GLY A 641 -7.90 -38.41 4.85
CA GLY A 641 -7.63 -39.25 3.67
C GLY A 641 -8.79 -39.36 2.67
N GLY A 642 -9.94 -38.73 2.92
CA GLY A 642 -11.03 -38.64 1.94
C GLY A 642 -10.82 -37.54 0.89
N GLU A 643 -11.45 -37.69 -0.28
CA GLU A 643 -11.53 -36.60 -1.26
C GLU A 643 -12.68 -35.65 -0.92
N VAL A 644 -12.44 -34.35 -1.09
CA VAL A 644 -13.41 -33.29 -0.76
C VAL A 644 -13.49 -32.31 -1.90
N LEU A 645 -14.71 -32.07 -2.39
CA LEU A 645 -15.01 -31.01 -3.34
C LEU A 645 -15.76 -29.88 -2.64
N ILE A 646 -15.22 -28.68 -2.71
CA ILE A 646 -15.84 -27.46 -2.20
C ILE A 646 -16.17 -26.56 -3.39
N ARG A 647 -17.38 -26.01 -3.43
CA ARG A 647 -17.82 -25.08 -4.48
C ARG A 647 -17.98 -23.67 -3.91
N VAL A 648 -17.45 -22.67 -4.60
CA VAL A 648 -17.52 -21.26 -4.22
C VAL A 648 -18.20 -20.50 -5.34
N GLY A 649 -19.30 -19.81 -5.01
CA GLY A 649 -20.01 -18.94 -5.96
C GLY A 649 -19.54 -17.49 -5.82
N VAL A 650 -19.15 -16.87 -6.93
CA VAL A 650 -18.57 -15.53 -7.02
C VAL A 650 -19.29 -14.70 -8.08
N ALA A 651 -19.58 -13.45 -7.74
CA ALA A 651 -19.98 -12.43 -8.70
C ALA A 651 -18.90 -11.37 -8.86
N VAL A 652 -18.78 -10.77 -10.05
CA VAL A 652 -17.95 -9.60 -10.32
C VAL A 652 -18.83 -8.48 -10.88
N GLY A 653 -18.87 -7.34 -10.20
CA GLY A 653 -19.76 -6.22 -10.57
C GLY A 653 -21.25 -6.60 -10.52
N GLY A 654 -21.63 -7.45 -9.56
CA GLY A 654 -23.02 -7.88 -9.34
C GLY A 654 -23.52 -8.99 -10.28
N ARG A 655 -22.65 -9.61 -11.08
CA ARG A 655 -23.02 -10.73 -11.98
C ARG A 655 -22.09 -11.93 -11.78
N PRO A 656 -22.59 -13.18 -11.82
CA PRO A 656 -21.72 -14.37 -11.78
C PRO A 656 -20.61 -14.29 -12.84
N SER A 657 -19.35 -14.48 -12.43
CA SER A 657 -18.19 -14.32 -13.32
C SER A 657 -16.98 -15.14 -12.85
N ASN A 658 -16.23 -15.66 -13.82
CA ASN A 658 -14.95 -16.34 -13.60
C ASN A 658 -13.75 -15.36 -13.63
N GLU A 659 -14.01 -14.06 -13.79
CA GLU A 659 -12.97 -12.99 -13.83
C GLU A 659 -12.53 -12.57 -12.42
N ALA A 660 -12.22 -13.57 -11.58
CA ALA A 660 -11.76 -13.39 -10.21
C ALA A 660 -10.72 -14.45 -9.85
N GLU A 661 -9.77 -14.07 -9.00
CA GLU A 661 -8.85 -14.99 -8.34
C GLU A 661 -9.48 -15.44 -7.01
N VAL A 662 -9.62 -16.75 -6.81
CA VAL A 662 -10.17 -17.32 -5.57
C VAL A 662 -9.11 -18.16 -4.89
N SER A 663 -8.83 -17.87 -3.63
CA SER A 663 -7.85 -18.58 -2.80
C SER A 663 -8.46 -19.03 -1.47
N TYR A 664 -7.86 -20.04 -0.85
CA TYR A 664 -8.33 -20.60 0.41
C TYR A 664 -7.19 -20.93 1.38
N LEU A 665 -7.53 -20.92 2.68
CA LEU A 665 -6.69 -21.37 3.79
C LEU A 665 -7.47 -22.33 4.70
N ILE A 666 -6.82 -23.38 5.20
CA ILE A 666 -7.33 -24.23 6.29
C ILE A 666 -6.42 -24.05 7.50
N ILE A 667 -7.00 -23.57 8.60
CA ILE A 667 -6.29 -23.15 9.81
C ILE A 667 -6.75 -24.04 10.97
N ASN A 668 -5.80 -24.56 11.75
CA ASN A 668 -6.09 -25.34 12.95
C ASN A 668 -6.50 -24.44 14.14
N PRO A 669 -7.01 -25.00 15.25
CA PRO A 669 -7.35 -24.21 16.45
C PRO A 669 -6.17 -23.45 17.08
N GLY A 670 -4.94 -23.94 16.88
CA GLY A 670 -3.72 -23.26 17.31
C GLY A 670 -3.29 -22.12 16.39
N GLY A 671 -4.00 -21.90 15.28
CA GLY A 671 -3.73 -20.86 14.29
C GLY A 671 -2.65 -21.19 13.27
N GLU A 672 -2.20 -22.44 13.20
CA GLU A 672 -1.29 -22.91 12.17
C GLU A 672 -2.06 -23.23 10.89
N ILE A 673 -1.48 -22.86 9.75
CA ILE A 673 -2.07 -23.10 8.45
C ILE A 673 -1.59 -24.44 7.92
N LEU A 674 -2.52 -25.38 7.79
CA LEU A 674 -2.23 -26.74 7.35
C LEU A 674 -2.29 -26.87 5.82
N LEU A 675 -3.18 -26.11 5.19
CA LEU A 675 -3.39 -26.13 3.74
C LEU A 675 -3.66 -24.72 3.23
N LYS A 676 -3.16 -24.43 2.03
CA LYS A 676 -3.48 -23.24 1.24
C LYS A 676 -3.47 -23.56 -0.25
N GLY A 677 -4.29 -22.86 -1.02
CA GLY A 677 -4.37 -23.08 -2.47
C GLY A 677 -5.26 -22.08 -3.18
N ARG A 678 -5.41 -22.29 -4.50
CA ARG A 678 -6.34 -21.55 -5.36
C ARG A 678 -7.49 -22.45 -5.79
N ALA A 679 -8.67 -21.85 -5.98
CA ALA A 679 -9.80 -22.54 -6.57
C ALA A 679 -9.73 -22.39 -8.09
N GLU A 680 -10.11 -23.44 -8.81
CA GLU A 680 -10.17 -23.42 -10.26
C GLU A 680 -11.57 -22.99 -10.72
N PRO A 681 -11.70 -22.14 -11.74
CA PRO A 681 -13.01 -21.83 -12.30
C PRO A 681 -13.62 -23.11 -12.91
N SER A 682 -14.88 -23.36 -12.58
CA SER A 682 -15.65 -24.44 -13.19
C SER A 682 -16.20 -24.02 -14.55
N HIS A 683 -16.88 -24.96 -15.24
CA HIS A 683 -17.60 -24.65 -16.48
C HIS A 683 -18.77 -23.67 -16.27
N ASP A 684 -19.38 -23.65 -15.09
CA ASP A 684 -20.48 -22.76 -14.77
C ASP A 684 -19.94 -21.37 -14.39
N LEU A 685 -20.53 -20.32 -14.98
CA LEU A 685 -20.13 -18.94 -14.72
C LEU A 685 -20.31 -18.57 -13.24
N GLY A 686 -19.24 -18.04 -12.66
CA GLY A 686 -19.20 -17.64 -11.26
C GLY A 686 -19.00 -18.79 -10.28
N GLU A 687 -18.79 -20.03 -10.74
CA GLU A 687 -18.53 -21.16 -9.85
C GLU A 687 -17.06 -21.56 -9.89
N PHE A 688 -16.45 -21.67 -8.72
CA PHE A 688 -15.07 -22.13 -8.51
C PHE A 688 -15.05 -23.43 -7.70
N GLU A 689 -14.13 -24.33 -8.03
CA GLU A 689 -13.96 -25.63 -7.37
C GLU A 689 -12.63 -25.70 -6.62
N ILE A 690 -12.68 -26.17 -5.38
CA ILE A 690 -11.51 -26.54 -4.58
C ILE A 690 -11.59 -28.05 -4.33
N ARG A 691 -10.54 -28.76 -4.75
CA ARG A 691 -10.43 -30.21 -4.61
C ARG A 691 -9.32 -30.54 -3.62
N LEU A 692 -9.70 -31.05 -2.45
CA LEU A 692 -8.75 -31.57 -1.46
C LEU A 692 -8.64 -33.08 -1.70
N ASN A 693 -7.44 -33.54 -2.03
CA ASN A 693 -7.19 -34.96 -2.26
C ASN A 693 -6.72 -35.66 -0.98
N TYR A 694 -6.43 -36.96 -1.07
CA TYR A 694 -5.89 -37.76 0.03
C TYR A 694 -4.72 -37.08 0.75
N SER A 695 -3.74 -36.55 0.01
CA SER A 695 -2.53 -35.94 0.57
C SER A 695 -2.80 -34.61 1.30
N ASP A 696 -3.92 -33.96 0.98
CA ASP A 696 -4.36 -32.76 1.67
C ASP A 696 -5.09 -33.13 2.95
N THR A 697 -6.13 -33.97 2.85
CA THR A 697 -6.99 -34.30 3.99
C THR A 697 -6.30 -35.21 5.01
N SER A 698 -5.27 -35.97 4.62
CA SER A 698 -4.48 -36.77 5.54
C SER A 698 -3.66 -35.93 6.53
N LYS A 699 -3.43 -34.65 6.24
CA LYS A 699 -2.76 -33.71 7.15
C LYS A 699 -3.69 -33.16 8.24
N LEU A 700 -4.99 -33.43 8.12
CA LEU A 700 -6.00 -32.93 9.05
C LEU A 700 -6.28 -33.97 10.12
N GLU A 701 -6.02 -33.62 11.37
CA GLU A 701 -6.39 -34.45 12.52
C GLU A 701 -7.87 -34.28 12.88
N THR A 702 -8.38 -35.12 13.78
CA THR A 702 -9.76 -34.97 14.28
C THR A 702 -9.89 -33.65 15.04
N GLY A 703 -10.81 -32.78 14.61
CA GLY A 703 -10.96 -31.46 15.21
C GLY A 703 -11.79 -30.50 14.38
N SER A 704 -11.83 -29.24 14.81
CA SER A 704 -12.50 -28.14 14.13
C SER A 704 -11.46 -27.21 13.51
N TYR A 705 -11.67 -26.83 12.26
CA TYR A 705 -10.75 -25.99 11.49
C TYR A 705 -11.50 -24.78 10.94
N LEU A 706 -10.77 -23.68 10.76
CA LEU A 706 -11.27 -22.53 10.01
C LEU A 706 -10.93 -22.70 8.54
N PHE A 707 -11.95 -22.63 7.69
CA PHE A 707 -11.82 -22.59 6.24
C PHE A 707 -12.09 -21.16 5.77
N LYS A 708 -11.04 -20.44 5.39
CA LYS A 708 -11.12 -19.05 4.93
C LYS A 708 -11.00 -19.03 3.40
N ILE A 709 -11.89 -18.28 2.75
CA ILE A 709 -11.92 -18.07 1.30
C ILE A 709 -11.73 -16.59 1.03
N MET A 710 -10.95 -16.26 0.02
CA MET A 710 -10.74 -14.90 -0.47
C MET A 710 -10.97 -14.88 -1.98
N ALA A 711 -11.81 -13.96 -2.46
CA ALA A 711 -12.07 -13.74 -3.88
C ALA A 711 -11.70 -12.30 -4.25
N VAL A 712 -10.87 -12.11 -5.28
CA VAL A 712 -10.42 -10.80 -5.76
C VAL A 712 -10.78 -10.66 -7.24
N SER A 713 -11.44 -9.56 -7.62
CA SER A 713 -11.77 -9.30 -9.02
C SER A 713 -10.52 -8.89 -9.80
N LEU A 714 -10.44 -9.29 -11.07
CA LEU A 714 -9.39 -8.82 -11.99
C LEU A 714 -9.50 -7.30 -12.29
N TYR A 715 -10.63 -6.67 -11.98
CA TYR A 715 -10.92 -5.25 -12.24
C TYR A 715 -10.92 -4.37 -10.99
N ALA A 716 -10.94 -4.98 -9.81
CA ALA A 716 -10.92 -4.27 -8.54
C ALA A 716 -10.23 -5.13 -7.48
N ALA A 717 -9.08 -4.69 -7.02
CA ALA A 717 -8.19 -5.40 -6.12
C ALA A 717 -8.60 -5.23 -4.64
N ARG A 718 -9.92 -5.30 -4.38
CA ARG A 718 -10.48 -5.42 -3.04
C ARG A 718 -10.96 -6.87 -2.84
N PRO A 719 -10.37 -7.64 -1.93
CA PRO A 719 -10.84 -8.98 -1.63
C PRO A 719 -12.22 -8.97 -0.95
N SER A 720 -13.06 -9.90 -1.37
CA SER A 720 -14.20 -10.40 -0.60
C SER A 720 -13.75 -11.64 0.17
N THR A 721 -14.11 -11.74 1.45
CA THR A 721 -13.67 -12.85 2.30
C THR A 721 -14.86 -13.56 2.93
N ALA A 722 -14.75 -14.87 3.11
CA ALA A 722 -15.73 -15.68 3.80
C ALA A 722 -15.03 -16.73 4.66
N THR A 723 -15.52 -16.94 5.88
CA THR A 723 -15.00 -17.97 6.79
C THR A 723 -16.10 -19.00 7.07
N ARG A 724 -15.73 -20.28 7.05
CA ARG A 724 -16.57 -21.42 7.44
C ARG A 724 -15.81 -22.30 8.42
N THR A 725 -16.56 -23.11 9.16
CA THR A 725 -15.99 -24.14 10.03
C THR A 725 -15.97 -25.46 9.27
N LEU A 726 -14.86 -26.17 9.36
CA LEU A 726 -14.64 -27.48 8.75
C LEU A 726 -14.37 -28.47 9.88
N THR A 727 -15.28 -29.43 10.07
CA THR A 727 -15.15 -30.44 11.13
C THR A 727 -14.58 -31.73 10.55
N VAL A 728 -13.45 -32.17 11.10
CA VAL A 728 -12.79 -33.41 10.72
C VAL A 728 -13.13 -34.47 11.74
N LEU A 729 -13.81 -35.52 11.30
CA LEU A 729 -14.21 -36.65 12.15
C LEU A 729 -13.12 -37.70 12.20
N SER A 730 -13.00 -38.38 13.34
CA SER A 730 -12.20 -39.59 13.41
C SER A 730 -12.78 -40.64 12.45
N PRO A 731 -11.96 -41.38 11.69
CA PRO A 731 -12.42 -42.45 10.81
C PRO A 731 -13.33 -43.46 11.51
N TYR A 732 -13.08 -43.75 12.79
CA TYR A 732 -13.94 -44.61 13.61
C TYR A 732 -15.35 -44.02 13.80
N LEU A 733 -15.43 -42.73 14.11
CA LEU A 733 -16.70 -42.06 14.36
C LEU A 733 -17.52 -42.00 13.07
N ALA A 734 -16.88 -41.63 11.95
CA ALA A 734 -17.50 -41.61 10.64
C ALA A 734 -18.07 -42.98 10.24
N LEU A 735 -17.28 -44.04 10.39
CA LEU A 735 -17.72 -45.41 10.09
C LEU A 735 -18.83 -45.88 11.05
N SER A 736 -18.81 -45.45 12.32
CA SER A 736 -19.85 -45.78 13.29
C SER A 736 -21.19 -45.09 12.97
N GLU A 737 -21.15 -43.84 12.52
CA GLU A 737 -22.34 -43.12 12.05
C GLU A 737 -22.89 -43.73 10.76
N GLU A 738 -22.02 -44.09 9.83
CA GLU A 738 -22.42 -44.76 8.58
C GLU A 738 -23.07 -46.12 8.86
N LEU A 739 -22.57 -46.87 9.84
CA LEU A 739 -23.20 -48.09 10.37
C LEU A 739 -24.58 -47.83 10.98
N ILE A 740 -24.76 -46.74 11.71
CA ILE A 740 -26.06 -46.36 12.29
C ILE A 740 -27.04 -45.99 11.16
N ARG A 741 -26.58 -45.24 10.15
CA ARG A 741 -27.39 -44.90 8.97
C ARG A 741 -27.78 -46.15 8.18
N LEU A 742 -26.82 -47.03 7.87
CA LEU A 742 -27.07 -48.32 7.22
C LEU A 742 -28.08 -49.15 8.02
N ARG A 743 -27.95 -49.23 9.35
CA ARG A 743 -28.95 -49.90 10.20
C ARG A 743 -30.34 -49.30 10.04
N ARG A 744 -30.46 -47.97 10.03
CA ARG A 744 -31.75 -47.28 9.86
C ARG A 744 -32.35 -47.54 8.48
N ASP A 745 -31.54 -47.43 7.43
CA ASP A 745 -31.97 -47.65 6.05
C ASP A 745 -32.40 -49.11 5.85
N ILE A 746 -31.68 -50.07 6.48
CA ILE A 746 -32.09 -51.48 6.56
C ILE A 746 -33.44 -51.64 7.26
N SER A 747 -33.63 -51.02 8.43
CA SER A 747 -34.91 -51.09 9.13
C SER A 747 -36.07 -50.53 8.28
N SER A 748 -35.84 -49.45 7.53
CA SER A 748 -36.86 -48.94 6.60
C SER A 748 -37.13 -49.88 5.42
N LEU A 749 -36.09 -50.55 4.90
CA LEU A 749 -36.23 -51.59 3.87
C LEU A 749 -36.95 -52.82 4.39
N GLU A 750 -36.69 -53.24 5.63
CA GLU A 750 -37.40 -54.33 6.30
C GLU A 750 -38.89 -54.01 6.45
N GLU A 751 -39.23 -52.78 6.84
CA GLU A 751 -40.62 -52.31 6.88
C GLU A 751 -41.27 -52.30 5.48
N GLU A 752 -40.58 -51.79 4.46
CA GLU A 752 -41.10 -51.74 3.09
C GLU A 752 -41.28 -53.15 2.50
N VAL A 753 -40.34 -54.05 2.76
CA VAL A 753 -40.45 -55.47 2.38
C VAL A 753 -41.60 -56.13 3.13
N SER A 754 -41.76 -55.90 4.44
CA SER A 754 -42.88 -56.45 5.21
C SER A 754 -44.23 -55.96 4.66
N ALA A 755 -44.36 -54.67 4.37
CA ALA A 755 -45.57 -54.10 3.77
C ALA A 755 -45.87 -54.71 2.38
N ARG A 756 -44.83 -54.94 1.56
CA ARG A 756 -44.94 -55.63 0.27
C ARG A 756 -45.25 -57.13 0.42
N MET A 757 -44.77 -57.78 1.49
CA MET A 757 -45.11 -59.16 1.81
C MET A 757 -46.58 -59.31 2.18
N ASP A 758 -47.14 -58.38 2.94
CA ASP A 758 -48.58 -58.37 3.26
C ASP A 758 -49.42 -58.20 1.99
N THR A 759 -48.93 -57.44 1.00
CA THR A 759 -49.56 -57.33 -0.32
C THR A 759 -49.36 -58.58 -1.20
N LEU A 760 -48.22 -59.27 -1.09
CA LEU A 760 -47.93 -60.52 -1.80
C LEU A 760 -48.60 -61.74 -1.16
N ALA A 761 -48.94 -61.72 0.13
CA ALA A 761 -49.72 -62.77 0.80
C ALA A 761 -51.13 -62.93 0.20
N LEU A 762 -51.61 -61.91 -0.52
CA LEU A 762 -52.85 -61.93 -1.32
C LEU A 762 -52.67 -62.57 -2.73
N LEU A 763 -51.45 -62.83 -3.19
CA LEU A 763 -51.13 -63.35 -4.52
C LEU A 763 -50.39 -64.70 -4.42
N SER A 764 -51.02 -65.77 -4.89
CA SER A 764 -50.50 -67.15 -4.86
C SER A 764 -49.31 -67.36 -5.83
N ALA A 765 -48.11 -66.89 -5.48
CA ALA A 765 -46.87 -67.13 -6.22
C ALA A 765 -45.84 -67.96 -5.41
N PRO A 766 -44.85 -68.63 -6.06
CA PRO A 766 -43.95 -69.56 -5.40
C PRO A 766 -42.99 -68.83 -4.45
N ARG A 767 -43.32 -68.92 -3.16
CA ARG A 767 -42.66 -68.30 -2.01
C ARG A 767 -41.14 -68.48 -1.98
N THR A 768 -40.63 -69.64 -2.40
CA THR A 768 -39.28 -70.12 -2.06
C THR A 768 -38.12 -69.35 -2.71
N LEU A 769 -38.28 -68.86 -3.95
CA LEU A 769 -37.20 -68.17 -4.67
C LEU A 769 -37.00 -66.72 -4.20
N VAL A 770 -38.10 -66.03 -3.88
CA VAL A 770 -38.07 -64.65 -3.36
C VAL A 770 -37.52 -64.63 -1.93
N TYR A 771 -37.90 -65.59 -1.08
CA TYR A 771 -37.33 -65.73 0.27
C TYR A 771 -35.83 -66.06 0.25
N ALA A 772 -35.37 -66.89 -0.68
CA ALA A 772 -33.95 -67.22 -0.81
C ALA A 772 -33.12 -66.00 -1.28
N ALA A 773 -33.61 -65.24 -2.26
CA ALA A 773 -32.92 -64.05 -2.76
C ALA A 773 -32.85 -62.92 -1.71
N LEU A 774 -33.95 -62.63 -1.03
CA LEU A 774 -34.01 -61.63 0.07
C LEU A 774 -33.18 -62.06 1.29
N GLY A 775 -33.25 -63.34 1.66
CA GLY A 775 -32.45 -63.91 2.74
C GLY A 775 -30.96 -63.82 2.46
N LEU A 776 -30.53 -64.10 1.22
CA LEU A 776 -29.12 -63.97 0.80
C LEU A 776 -28.66 -62.50 0.78
N SER A 777 -29.47 -61.57 0.28
CA SER A 777 -29.10 -60.14 0.26
C SER A 777 -28.99 -59.59 1.68
N LEU A 778 -29.95 -59.87 2.57
CA LEU A 778 -29.91 -59.45 3.97
C LEU A 778 -28.74 -60.10 4.73
N SER A 779 -28.45 -61.38 4.47
CA SER A 779 -27.31 -62.08 5.07
C SER A 779 -25.98 -61.48 4.64
N SER A 780 -25.82 -61.16 3.35
CA SER A 780 -24.60 -60.52 2.83
C SER A 780 -24.37 -59.13 3.44
N LEU A 781 -25.44 -58.37 3.66
CA LEU A 781 -25.40 -57.06 4.30
C LEU A 781 -25.04 -57.17 5.80
N PHE A 782 -25.61 -58.17 6.50
CA PHE A 782 -25.26 -58.48 7.88
C PHE A 782 -23.79 -58.90 8.04
N ILE A 783 -23.27 -59.72 7.13
CA ILE A 783 -21.85 -60.14 7.14
C ILE A 783 -20.94 -58.92 6.92
N SER A 784 -21.29 -58.03 5.99
CA SER A 784 -20.56 -56.77 5.79
C SER A 784 -20.58 -55.89 7.05
N ILE A 785 -21.73 -55.76 7.73
CA ILE A 785 -21.86 -55.02 9.00
C ILE A 785 -21.00 -55.64 10.11
N ILE A 786 -20.96 -56.97 10.22
CA ILE A 786 -20.12 -57.68 11.19
C ILE A 786 -18.64 -57.47 10.85
N GLY A 787 -18.26 -57.54 9.58
CA GLY A 787 -16.90 -57.25 9.11
C GLY A 787 -16.45 -55.85 9.50
N ILE A 788 -17.28 -54.84 9.23
CA ILE A 788 -17.04 -53.44 9.62
C ILE A 788 -16.97 -53.30 11.15
N SER A 789 -17.85 -53.97 11.89
CA SER A 789 -17.86 -53.97 13.37
C SER A 789 -16.61 -54.60 13.99
N ILE A 790 -16.06 -55.65 13.36
CA ILE A 790 -14.81 -56.29 13.76
C ILE A 790 -13.62 -55.36 13.46
N LEU A 791 -13.64 -54.69 12.29
CA LEU A 791 -12.64 -53.70 11.92
C LEU A 791 -12.61 -52.55 12.94
N LEU A 792 -13.78 -52.05 13.35
CA LEU A 792 -13.93 -51.01 14.37
C LEU A 792 -13.39 -51.43 15.74
N ARG A 793 -13.65 -52.68 16.15
CA ARG A 793 -13.07 -53.24 17.39
C ARG A 793 -11.55 -53.33 17.34
N ARG A 794 -10.95 -53.58 16.17
CA ARG A 794 -9.49 -53.59 15.99
C ARG A 794 -8.90 -52.18 16.01
N MET A 795 -9.51 -51.22 15.30
CA MET A 795 -9.08 -49.83 15.30
C MET A 795 -9.16 -49.18 16.69
N LYS A 796 -10.17 -49.54 17.50
CA LYS A 796 -10.31 -49.08 18.89
C LYS A 796 -9.20 -49.60 19.83
N LYS A 797 -8.52 -50.71 19.48
CA LYS A 797 -7.43 -51.31 20.28
C LYS A 797 -6.02 -50.80 19.90
N GLN A 798 -5.88 -50.02 18.83
CA GLN A 798 -4.60 -49.47 18.35
C GLN A 798 -4.39 -47.99 18.75
N ARG A 799 -5.36 -47.39 19.44
CA ARG A 799 -5.14 -46.26 20.35
C ARG A 799 -4.81 -46.81 21.72
#